data_AF-A0A962E8Z1-F1
#
_entry.id   AF-A0A962E8Z1-F1
#
_cell.length_a   1.000
_cell.length_b   1.000
_cell.length_c   1.000
_cell.angle_alpha   90.00
_cell.angle_beta   90.00
_cell.angle_gamma   90.00
#
_symmetry.space_group_name_H-M   'P 1'
#
loop_
_entity.id
_entity.type
_entity.pdbx_description
1 polymer ?
#
loop_
_entity_poly.entity_id
_entity_poly.type
_entity_poly.pdbx_seq_one_letter_code
_entity_poly.pdbx_strand_id
1 'polypeptide(L)'
;MKARFRVGNYGDQVISNISITEDLNVVYGTGNYTHLVDPNQLAGEGSLNYNAAFDGNTNTALLSAGSSLAPDEYVIFEIWTRVNNLTDQGLGLGIYQNQVTVTGTDPAMNSVSDISTDGPDPDPDGNDDPSDNLVISVINLANRSAIGVAKTAAVAGNLATFDLYLEAFGTSTLNSLSLPDDLDSVFGAGNYSIVAPPTLITDPGTLVLNSAFDGSSETDILSPASTLAVGATAQIRFQIAVLNVVNRGFGLGNYRNQATGIATLPNGVVVSDASVLGTDPDPDGNGNPNDNVSVTPVNMPPTAITGVAKTAVISGSQVTINLYLENLGSATGNIDLVDDLDAVFGAGNYALITPPSFIDDPGTLTLNAGYDGSSQTNLLSAGSTLASGDTAQIQFVVDVTTISNAQGFGFGVYRNQASVTSVDPGGLSFTDLSDEGTNPDPNNNGDPSGNNENDPTTIAVTGSGVGIALQSFVAGTQITYDYTIENLGSTTIGSLGANHSLLSVFGFGNFSVSSAPALLEGPATIVLNSNFDGLFSPTLINSSSLAGHERARIRVVFNVTNVTNQGNGFGIYPTGWSISGADIFGTPVSDVSDNGIVVDSNGNGNAGDPGEDDLTVSIIGEESILGAALQASIAGNVVTYDVYLENLGNITLSNVSVLDNLDQVFGAGNYSIAAAPAFTVDPGTLSLNGGFNGSGSLDLLAGGTLSVGATAQISFSVTIINPSNVGLGLGVYSNQVTAFGNGPSGTLAADFSDDGIDPDPNGNGNPSDAGESDPSIISFASSAIGVAKLATVNGALITFDYFVENLGSAPLTEISLVEDLDSVFGAGNYQIATPLSLVSPPRELVANPSFNGSGLSQMLAPGGRIGPGVAEQFRLVVQVLTPADLGLGLGVYSNQVAISSVEGPSDLSDPGSDRDPNGNNFAGDAGEDD
;
A
#
# COMPACT_ATOMS: atom_id res chain seq x y z
N MET A 1 -8.31 39.41 -29.48
CA MET A 1 -9.70 39.24 -29.96
C MET A 1 -10.25 40.60 -30.37
N LYS A 2 -11.03 40.67 -31.44
CA LYS A 2 -11.65 41.91 -31.94
C LYS A 2 -13.16 41.67 -31.95
N ALA A 3 -13.92 42.49 -31.24
CA ALA A 3 -15.38 42.45 -31.25
C ALA A 3 -15.91 43.64 -32.05
N ARG A 4 -16.84 43.37 -32.97
CA ARG A 4 -17.48 44.39 -33.81
C ARG A 4 -18.96 44.41 -33.52
N PHE A 5 -19.51 45.61 -33.36
CA PHE A 5 -20.91 45.83 -33.06
C PHE A 5 -21.53 46.61 -34.21
N ARG A 6 -22.67 46.14 -34.72
CA ARG A 6 -23.53 46.89 -35.63
C ARG A 6 -24.83 47.23 -34.92
N VAL A 7 -25.17 48.51 -34.87
CA VAL A 7 -26.39 49.01 -34.19
C VAL A 7 -27.14 49.89 -35.17
N GLY A 8 -28.42 49.63 -35.38
CA GLY A 8 -29.27 50.36 -36.32
C GLY A 8 -30.61 50.74 -35.71
N ASN A 9 -31.22 51.79 -36.25
CA ASN A 9 -32.59 52.19 -35.91
C ASN A 9 -33.55 51.78 -37.03
N TYR A 10 -34.36 50.75 -36.75
CA TYR A 10 -35.37 50.20 -37.67
C TYR A 10 -36.75 50.85 -37.50
N GLY A 11 -36.88 51.82 -36.60
CA GLY A 11 -38.12 52.56 -36.36
C GLY A 11 -38.23 53.85 -37.20
N ASP A 12 -39.42 54.47 -37.18
CA ASP A 12 -39.70 55.71 -37.91
C ASP A 12 -39.43 57.00 -37.09
N GLN A 13 -38.93 56.86 -35.86
CA GLN A 13 -38.58 57.96 -34.96
C GLN A 13 -37.08 57.98 -34.64
N VAL A 14 -36.56 59.14 -34.27
CA VAL A 14 -35.20 59.25 -33.71
C VAL A 14 -35.14 58.57 -32.35
N ILE A 15 -34.18 57.66 -32.16
CA ILE A 15 -33.90 57.04 -30.86
C ILE A 15 -32.74 57.80 -30.21
N SER A 16 -32.96 58.30 -28.99
CA SER A 16 -31.98 59.03 -28.19
C SER A 16 -31.58 58.25 -26.95
N ASN A 17 -30.56 58.72 -26.22
CA ASN A 17 -30.05 58.08 -25.01
C ASN A 17 -29.62 56.63 -25.23
N ILE A 18 -29.03 56.34 -26.39
CA ILE A 18 -28.59 54.98 -26.73
C ILE A 18 -27.46 54.58 -25.78
N SER A 19 -27.62 53.43 -25.13
CA SER A 19 -26.65 52.85 -24.20
C SER A 19 -26.44 51.38 -24.51
N ILE A 20 -25.18 50.97 -24.50
CA ILE A 20 -24.76 49.58 -24.65
C ILE A 20 -23.76 49.29 -23.53
N THR A 21 -23.98 48.19 -22.82
CA THR A 21 -23.11 47.73 -21.76
C THR A 21 -22.51 46.39 -22.15
N GLU A 22 -21.19 46.27 -21.97
CA GLU A 22 -20.38 45.10 -22.24
C GLU A 22 -19.51 44.82 -21.01
N ASP A 23 -19.84 43.74 -20.29
CA ASP A 23 -19.11 43.30 -19.10
C ASP A 23 -18.24 42.11 -19.46
N LEU A 24 -16.98 42.40 -19.75
CA LEU A 24 -16.00 41.40 -20.16
C LEU A 24 -15.56 40.50 -18.99
N ASN A 25 -15.86 40.85 -17.73
CA ASN A 25 -15.65 39.93 -16.60
C ASN A 25 -16.60 38.74 -16.67
N VAL A 26 -17.83 38.95 -17.16
CA VAL A 26 -18.81 37.85 -17.36
C VAL A 26 -18.38 36.98 -18.55
N VAL A 27 -17.76 37.57 -19.57
CA VAL A 27 -17.34 36.84 -20.77
C VAL A 27 -16.07 36.02 -20.53
N TYR A 28 -15.02 36.59 -19.92
CA TYR A 28 -13.70 35.94 -19.82
C TYR A 28 -13.26 35.61 -18.38
N GLY A 29 -14.04 36.02 -17.37
CA GLY A 29 -13.66 35.96 -15.96
C GLY A 29 -12.79 37.14 -15.53
N THR A 30 -13.03 37.65 -14.31
CA THR A 30 -12.32 38.79 -13.73
C THR A 30 -10.80 38.61 -13.76
N GLY A 31 -10.08 39.61 -14.29
CA GLY A 31 -8.61 39.62 -14.36
C GLY A 31 -8.00 38.83 -15.53
N ASN A 32 -8.81 38.12 -16.32
CA ASN A 32 -8.30 37.23 -17.37
C ASN A 32 -8.21 37.88 -18.76
N TYR A 33 -8.41 39.19 -18.87
CA TYR A 33 -8.31 39.92 -20.13
C TYR A 33 -7.72 41.32 -19.94
N THR A 34 -7.25 41.90 -21.04
CA THR A 34 -6.78 43.29 -21.15
C THR A 34 -7.47 43.93 -22.34
N HIS A 35 -8.18 45.03 -22.08
CA HIS A 35 -8.70 45.89 -23.14
C HIS A 35 -7.55 46.63 -23.84
N LEU A 36 -7.59 46.70 -25.17
CA LEU A 36 -6.52 47.22 -26.02
C LEU A 36 -6.92 48.42 -26.87
N VAL A 37 -8.17 48.48 -27.34
CA VAL A 37 -8.65 49.53 -28.25
C VAL A 37 -10.07 49.92 -27.87
N ASP A 38 -10.24 51.18 -27.47
CA ASP A 38 -11.52 51.78 -27.10
C ASP A 38 -12.55 51.72 -28.23
N PRO A 39 -13.85 51.78 -27.90
CA PRO A 39 -14.92 51.79 -28.90
C PRO A 39 -14.69 52.91 -29.93
N ASN A 40 -14.59 52.52 -31.20
CA ASN A 40 -14.36 53.46 -32.29
C ASN A 40 -15.18 53.10 -33.54
N GLN A 41 -15.78 54.10 -34.18
CA GLN A 41 -16.56 53.94 -35.40
C GLN A 41 -15.71 53.42 -36.55
N LEU A 42 -16.24 52.42 -37.24
CA LEU A 42 -15.69 51.89 -38.48
C LEU A 42 -16.48 52.34 -39.71
N ALA A 43 -17.81 52.36 -39.61
CA ALA A 43 -18.71 52.65 -40.73
C ALA A 43 -20.11 53.08 -40.25
N GLY A 44 -20.96 53.53 -41.17
CA GLY A 44 -22.34 53.95 -40.91
C GLY A 44 -22.56 55.46 -41.03
N GLU A 45 -23.80 55.86 -41.28
CA GLU A 45 -24.20 57.27 -41.47
C GLU A 45 -24.55 57.97 -40.16
N GLY A 46 -24.92 57.20 -39.12
CA GLY A 46 -25.14 57.71 -37.77
C GLY A 46 -23.83 58.02 -37.03
N SER A 47 -23.94 58.69 -35.88
CA SER A 47 -22.79 58.95 -35.00
C SER A 47 -23.18 58.72 -33.53
N LEU A 48 -22.40 57.87 -32.86
CA LEU A 48 -22.55 57.58 -31.43
C LEU A 48 -21.42 58.26 -30.65
N ASN A 49 -21.69 58.64 -29.41
CA ASN A 49 -20.65 59.15 -28.51
C ASN A 49 -19.97 57.94 -27.84
N TYR A 50 -18.73 57.63 -28.19
CA TYR A 50 -18.00 56.50 -27.59
C TYR A 50 -17.44 56.83 -26.22
N ASN A 51 -17.42 55.84 -25.32
CA ASN A 51 -16.79 55.97 -24.01
C ASN A 51 -15.31 55.58 -24.09
N ALA A 52 -14.42 56.58 -24.13
CA ALA A 52 -12.97 56.36 -24.15
C ALA A 52 -12.40 55.84 -22.81
N ALA A 53 -13.23 55.69 -21.77
CA ALA A 53 -12.84 55.10 -20.50
C ALA A 53 -13.34 53.65 -20.36
N PHE A 54 -13.93 53.06 -21.41
CA PHE A 54 -14.35 51.66 -21.41
C PHE A 54 -13.16 50.74 -21.16
N ASP A 55 -13.27 49.86 -20.18
CA ASP A 55 -12.27 48.82 -19.87
C ASP A 55 -12.89 47.42 -19.84
N GLY A 56 -14.22 47.31 -19.97
CA GLY A 56 -14.98 46.07 -19.86
C GLY A 56 -15.06 45.49 -18.45
N ASN A 57 -14.44 46.14 -17.46
CA ASN A 57 -14.37 45.73 -16.06
C ASN A 57 -15.13 46.73 -15.17
N THR A 58 -14.45 47.77 -14.69
CA THR A 58 -15.04 48.78 -13.81
C THR A 58 -15.87 49.79 -14.59
N ASN A 59 -15.64 49.89 -15.89
CA ASN A 59 -16.37 50.72 -16.83
C ASN A 59 -16.81 49.88 -18.04
N THR A 60 -18.03 49.39 -17.95
CA THR A 60 -18.66 48.48 -18.92
C THR A 60 -19.49 49.20 -19.99
N ALA A 61 -19.69 50.51 -19.89
CA ALA A 61 -20.47 51.26 -20.89
C ALA A 61 -19.64 51.50 -22.15
N LEU A 62 -20.10 51.02 -23.32
CA LEU A 62 -19.43 51.26 -24.60
C LEU A 62 -19.66 52.70 -25.12
N LEU A 63 -20.77 53.32 -24.71
CA LEU A 63 -21.21 54.64 -25.17
C LEU A 63 -21.31 55.65 -24.01
N SER A 64 -21.07 56.91 -24.33
CA SER A 64 -21.30 58.07 -23.46
C SER A 64 -22.71 58.64 -23.69
N ALA A 65 -23.18 59.45 -22.75
CA ALA A 65 -24.49 60.11 -22.82
C ALA A 65 -24.66 60.95 -24.11
N GLY A 66 -25.90 61.04 -24.59
CA GLY A 66 -26.26 61.84 -25.76
C GLY A 66 -26.11 61.14 -27.12
N SER A 67 -25.84 59.83 -27.14
CA SER A 67 -25.87 59.02 -28.37
C SER A 67 -27.30 58.91 -28.93
N SER A 68 -27.47 59.09 -30.23
CA SER A 68 -28.76 58.99 -30.93
C SER A 68 -28.60 58.47 -32.36
N LEU A 69 -29.64 57.84 -32.91
CA LEU A 69 -29.72 57.41 -34.31
C LEU A 69 -31.04 57.89 -34.93
N ALA A 70 -30.98 58.50 -36.11
CA ALA A 70 -32.17 58.84 -36.89
C ALA A 70 -32.79 57.57 -37.52
N PRO A 71 -34.04 57.64 -38.04
CA PRO A 71 -34.62 56.53 -38.79
C PRO A 71 -33.70 56.06 -39.91
N ASP A 72 -33.57 54.73 -40.07
CA ASP A 72 -32.74 54.05 -41.07
C ASP A 72 -31.20 54.26 -40.92
N GLU A 73 -30.75 54.97 -39.88
CA GLU A 73 -29.31 55.09 -39.60
C GLU A 73 -28.78 53.86 -38.86
N TYR A 74 -27.56 53.45 -39.22
CA TYR A 74 -26.80 52.46 -38.48
C TYR A 74 -25.36 52.91 -38.27
N VAL A 75 -24.70 52.29 -37.30
CA VAL A 75 -23.28 52.47 -36.97
C VAL A 75 -22.64 51.11 -36.76
N ILE A 76 -21.41 50.96 -37.26
CA ILE A 76 -20.53 49.83 -36.95
C ILE A 76 -19.33 50.37 -36.18
N PHE A 77 -19.01 49.78 -35.04
CA PHE A 77 -17.84 50.12 -34.24
C PHE A 77 -17.14 48.87 -33.71
N GLU A 78 -15.92 48.99 -33.22
CA GLU A 78 -15.16 47.86 -32.69
C GLU A 78 -14.43 48.16 -31.38
N ILE A 79 -14.15 47.09 -30.62
CA ILE A 79 -13.22 47.06 -29.48
C ILE A 79 -12.23 45.92 -29.66
N TRP A 80 -11.04 46.05 -29.07
CA TRP A 80 -10.05 44.97 -29.09
C TRP A 80 -9.73 44.56 -27.66
N THR A 81 -9.75 43.25 -27.41
CA THR A 81 -9.46 42.67 -26.10
C THR A 81 -8.46 41.53 -26.25
N ARG A 82 -7.42 41.49 -25.44
CA ARG A 82 -6.54 40.32 -25.30
C ARG A 82 -7.03 39.48 -24.12
N VAL A 83 -7.27 38.18 -24.33
CA VAL A 83 -7.46 37.24 -23.23
C VAL A 83 -6.08 36.84 -22.73
N ASN A 84 -5.81 37.09 -21.45
CA ASN A 84 -4.52 36.87 -20.80
C ASN A 84 -4.41 35.43 -20.27
N ASN A 85 -5.49 34.91 -19.68
CA ASN A 85 -5.58 33.56 -19.15
C ASN A 85 -6.83 32.88 -19.71
N LEU A 86 -6.70 31.65 -20.19
CA LEU A 86 -7.87 30.88 -20.56
C LEU A 86 -8.57 30.41 -19.29
N THR A 87 -9.87 30.66 -19.21
CA THR A 87 -10.71 30.18 -18.12
C THR A 87 -11.84 29.32 -18.67
N ASP A 88 -12.37 28.45 -17.82
CA ASP A 88 -13.61 27.75 -18.11
C ASP A 88 -14.76 28.55 -17.48
N GLN A 89 -15.63 29.11 -18.31
CA GLN A 89 -16.85 29.81 -17.89
C GLN A 89 -18.09 28.89 -17.93
N GLY A 90 -17.88 27.57 -17.82
CA GLY A 90 -18.93 26.55 -17.87
C GLY A 90 -19.22 26.01 -19.27
N LEU A 91 -18.35 26.29 -20.24
CA LEU A 91 -18.47 25.91 -21.65
C LEU A 91 -17.26 25.09 -22.16
N GLY A 92 -16.28 24.82 -21.28
CA GLY A 92 -14.98 24.26 -21.63
C GLY A 92 -13.88 25.33 -21.58
N LEU A 93 -12.66 24.92 -21.18
CA LEU A 93 -11.51 25.82 -20.99
C LEU A 93 -11.20 26.59 -22.28
N GLY A 94 -11.34 27.92 -22.23
CA GLY A 94 -11.06 28.79 -23.38
C GLY A 94 -12.23 28.93 -24.36
N ILE A 95 -13.42 28.41 -24.06
CA ILE A 95 -14.66 28.65 -24.81
C ILE A 95 -15.51 29.66 -24.05
N TYR A 96 -15.93 30.73 -24.73
CA TYR A 96 -16.69 31.84 -24.15
C TYR A 96 -17.92 32.18 -25.00
N GLN A 97 -18.89 32.86 -24.40
CA GLN A 97 -20.07 33.40 -25.08
C GLN A 97 -20.16 34.90 -24.80
N ASN A 98 -20.58 35.68 -25.81
CA ASN A 98 -20.78 37.11 -25.65
C ASN A 98 -22.12 37.56 -26.25
N GLN A 99 -22.82 38.43 -25.52
CA GLN A 99 -24.07 39.04 -25.95
C GLN A 99 -24.27 40.37 -25.20
N VAL A 100 -24.61 41.42 -25.94
CA VAL A 100 -24.84 42.76 -25.36
C VAL A 100 -26.28 43.18 -25.52
N THR A 101 -26.76 43.98 -24.58
CA THR A 101 -28.07 44.64 -24.67
C THR A 101 -27.88 46.10 -25.06
N VAL A 102 -28.63 46.56 -26.06
CA VAL A 102 -28.77 47.98 -26.40
C VAL A 102 -30.09 48.50 -25.85
N THR A 103 -30.07 49.72 -25.33
CA THR A 103 -31.27 50.43 -24.85
C THR A 103 -31.29 51.86 -25.39
N GLY A 104 -32.47 52.46 -25.50
CA GLY A 104 -32.66 53.85 -25.90
C GLY A 104 -34.08 54.34 -25.58
N THR A 105 -34.38 55.58 -25.98
CA THR A 105 -35.70 56.19 -25.79
C THR A 105 -36.20 56.88 -27.06
N ASP A 106 -37.48 56.70 -27.37
CA ASP A 106 -38.16 57.45 -28.43
C ASP A 106 -38.45 58.93 -28.02
N PRO A 107 -38.98 59.78 -28.91
CA PRO A 107 -39.31 61.18 -28.57
C PRO A 107 -40.42 61.35 -27.52
N ALA A 108 -41.21 60.30 -27.26
CA ALA A 108 -42.22 60.24 -26.23
C ALA A 108 -41.67 59.71 -24.88
N MET A 109 -40.36 59.47 -24.78
CA MET A 109 -39.65 58.91 -23.63
C MET A 109 -40.02 57.46 -23.31
N ASN A 110 -40.57 56.71 -24.27
CA ASN A 110 -40.73 55.26 -24.11
C ASN A 110 -39.38 54.57 -24.31
N SER A 111 -39.08 53.58 -23.47
CA SER A 111 -37.87 52.77 -23.61
C SER A 111 -37.99 51.79 -24.76
N VAL A 112 -36.95 51.72 -25.58
CA VAL A 112 -36.72 50.65 -26.57
C VAL A 112 -35.46 49.88 -26.17
N SER A 113 -35.46 48.58 -26.40
CA SER A 113 -34.33 47.72 -26.06
C SER A 113 -34.23 46.54 -27.02
N ASP A 114 -33.02 46.08 -27.25
CA ASP A 114 -32.74 44.91 -28.06
C ASP A 114 -31.52 44.17 -27.51
N ILE A 115 -31.41 42.87 -27.79
CA ILE A 115 -30.31 42.00 -27.42
C ILE A 115 -29.58 41.59 -28.70
N SER A 116 -28.26 41.72 -28.74
CA SER A 116 -27.49 41.43 -29.95
C SER A 116 -27.62 39.97 -30.41
N THR A 117 -27.70 39.78 -31.72
CA THR A 117 -27.58 38.48 -32.40
C THR A 117 -26.21 38.29 -33.05
N ASP A 118 -25.77 37.04 -33.18
CA ASP A 118 -24.52 36.68 -33.85
C ASP A 118 -24.58 36.98 -35.35
N GLY A 119 -23.50 37.53 -35.89
CA GLY A 119 -23.35 37.87 -37.30
C GLY A 119 -23.34 39.38 -37.60
N PRO A 120 -23.18 39.75 -38.88
CA PRO A 120 -23.01 41.14 -39.30
C PRO A 120 -24.34 41.89 -39.48
N ASP A 121 -25.49 41.21 -39.33
CA ASP A 121 -26.82 41.78 -39.57
C ASP A 121 -27.69 41.69 -38.32
N PRO A 122 -28.15 42.82 -37.75
CA PRO A 122 -29.05 42.80 -36.59
C PRO A 122 -30.45 42.25 -36.91
N ASP A 123 -30.88 42.24 -38.17
CA ASP A 123 -32.14 41.64 -38.64
C ASP A 123 -31.86 40.67 -39.81
N PRO A 124 -31.33 39.45 -39.55
CA PRO A 124 -30.95 38.52 -40.62
C PRO A 124 -32.12 37.96 -41.44
N ASP A 125 -33.35 37.96 -40.91
CA ASP A 125 -34.53 37.43 -41.60
C ASP A 125 -35.31 38.51 -42.38
N GLY A 126 -34.98 39.79 -42.15
CA GLY A 126 -35.42 40.94 -42.90
C GLY A 126 -36.90 41.26 -42.66
N ASN A 127 -37.38 41.01 -41.44
CA ASN A 127 -38.78 41.20 -41.07
C ASN A 127 -39.07 42.57 -40.42
N ASP A 128 -38.06 43.44 -40.32
CA ASP A 128 -38.05 44.76 -39.67
C ASP A 128 -38.29 44.71 -38.13
N ASP A 129 -38.12 43.54 -37.50
CA ASP A 129 -38.17 43.33 -36.05
C ASP A 129 -36.92 42.58 -35.54
N PRO A 130 -35.78 43.28 -35.35
CA PRO A 130 -34.53 42.64 -34.88
C PRO A 130 -34.65 42.00 -33.48
N SER A 131 -35.68 42.33 -32.71
CA SER A 131 -35.82 41.88 -31.32
C SER A 131 -36.18 40.40 -31.17
N ASP A 132 -36.56 39.73 -32.26
CA ASP A 132 -36.85 38.29 -32.29
C ASP A 132 -35.63 37.43 -32.68
N ASN A 133 -34.48 38.05 -32.98
CA ASN A 133 -33.24 37.37 -33.35
C ASN A 133 -32.28 37.32 -32.15
N LEU A 134 -32.07 36.13 -31.56
CA LEU A 134 -31.36 35.99 -30.27
C LEU A 134 -30.20 34.98 -30.30
N VAL A 135 -29.48 34.86 -31.41
CA VAL A 135 -28.33 33.93 -31.49
C VAL A 135 -27.14 34.52 -30.71
N ILE A 136 -26.61 33.79 -29.74
CA ILE A 136 -25.42 34.22 -28.96
C ILE A 136 -24.14 34.02 -29.78
N SER A 137 -23.20 34.98 -29.69
CA SER A 137 -21.86 34.84 -30.28
C SER A 137 -20.96 33.93 -29.44
N VAL A 138 -20.38 32.90 -30.06
CA VAL A 138 -19.44 31.96 -29.41
C VAL A 138 -18.00 32.30 -29.79
N ILE A 139 -17.10 32.34 -28.79
CA ILE A 139 -15.67 32.64 -28.93
C ILE A 139 -14.87 31.42 -28.48
N ASN A 140 -14.18 30.73 -29.39
CA ASN A 140 -13.34 29.58 -29.06
C ASN A 140 -11.84 29.95 -29.14
N LEU A 141 -11.19 30.01 -27.98
CA LEU A 141 -9.74 30.20 -27.82
C LEU A 141 -9.02 28.91 -27.36
N ALA A 142 -9.72 27.77 -27.35
CA ALA A 142 -9.21 26.47 -26.91
C ALA A 142 -8.30 25.75 -27.93
N ASN A 143 -8.08 26.31 -29.14
CA ASN A 143 -7.15 25.78 -30.16
C ASN A 143 -5.67 25.87 -29.72
N ARG A 144 -5.30 25.12 -28.67
CA ARG A 144 -3.92 24.91 -28.21
C ARG A 144 -3.30 23.79 -29.04
N SER A 145 -1.99 23.86 -29.21
CA SER A 145 -1.25 22.76 -29.82
C SER A 145 -1.29 21.55 -28.89
N ALA A 146 -1.75 20.41 -29.40
CA ALA A 146 -1.86 19.14 -28.68
C ALA A 146 -1.32 18.00 -29.54
N ILE A 147 -0.83 16.95 -28.88
CA ILE A 147 -0.64 15.65 -29.51
C ILE A 147 -1.95 14.88 -29.39
N GLY A 148 -2.40 14.23 -30.44
CA GLY A 148 -3.45 13.22 -30.37
C GLY A 148 -2.88 11.85 -30.72
N VAL A 149 -3.38 10.81 -30.04
CA VAL A 149 -3.05 9.42 -30.28
C VAL A 149 -4.34 8.59 -30.43
N ALA A 150 -4.44 7.81 -31.49
CA ALA A 150 -5.41 6.73 -31.58
C ALA A 150 -4.71 5.39 -31.78
N LYS A 151 -5.38 4.31 -31.37
CA LYS A 151 -4.81 2.97 -31.39
C LYS A 151 -5.84 1.92 -31.77
N THR A 152 -5.44 1.03 -32.68
CA THR A 152 -6.18 -0.19 -33.00
C THR A 152 -5.33 -1.42 -32.79
N ALA A 153 -6.00 -2.53 -32.53
CA ALA A 153 -5.39 -3.85 -32.47
C ALA A 153 -6.16 -4.81 -33.37
N ALA A 154 -5.43 -5.55 -34.21
CA ALA A 154 -5.97 -6.65 -34.99
C ALA A 154 -5.33 -7.96 -34.54
N VAL A 155 -6.17 -8.94 -34.21
CA VAL A 155 -5.74 -10.25 -33.71
C VAL A 155 -5.91 -11.32 -34.79
N ALA A 156 -4.89 -12.15 -34.98
CA ALA A 156 -4.96 -13.35 -35.81
C ALA A 156 -4.14 -14.49 -35.17
N GLY A 157 -4.84 -15.49 -34.62
CA GLY A 157 -4.20 -16.52 -33.80
C GLY A 157 -3.53 -15.89 -32.59
N ASN A 158 -2.24 -16.20 -32.38
CA ASN A 158 -1.44 -15.61 -31.31
C ASN A 158 -0.80 -14.26 -31.64
N LEU A 159 -1.05 -13.71 -32.83
CA LEU A 159 -0.46 -12.44 -33.25
C LEU A 159 -1.40 -11.27 -32.97
N ALA A 160 -0.90 -10.23 -32.30
CA ALA A 160 -1.54 -8.91 -32.22
C ALA A 160 -0.75 -7.92 -33.05
N THR A 161 -1.41 -7.34 -34.05
CA THR A 161 -0.89 -6.20 -34.82
C THR A 161 -1.46 -4.93 -34.22
N PHE A 162 -0.60 -4.04 -33.75
CA PHE A 162 -0.99 -2.72 -33.26
C PHE A 162 -0.71 -1.67 -34.33
N ASP A 163 -1.68 -0.80 -34.54
CA ASP A 163 -1.53 0.43 -35.32
C ASP A 163 -1.78 1.62 -34.41
N LEU A 164 -0.80 2.51 -34.31
CA LEU A 164 -0.89 3.79 -33.59
C LEU A 164 -0.91 4.93 -34.60
N TYR A 165 -1.86 5.84 -34.41
CA TYR A 165 -2.08 7.01 -35.24
C TYR A 165 -1.77 8.24 -34.41
N LEU A 166 -0.90 9.11 -34.91
CA LEU A 166 -0.52 10.35 -34.24
C LEU A 166 -0.93 11.53 -35.10
N GLU A 167 -1.45 12.59 -34.48
CA GLU A 167 -1.74 13.85 -35.14
C GLU A 167 -1.34 15.03 -34.24
N ALA A 168 -0.80 16.09 -34.85
CA ALA A 168 -0.50 17.33 -34.17
C ALA A 168 -1.61 18.36 -34.41
N PHE A 169 -2.35 18.69 -33.36
CA PHE A 169 -3.41 19.70 -33.38
C PHE A 169 -2.86 21.09 -33.06
N GLY A 170 -3.65 22.14 -33.31
CA GLY A 170 -3.34 23.54 -32.96
C GLY A 170 -2.40 24.25 -33.93
N THR A 171 -1.40 24.98 -33.42
CA THR A 171 -0.64 25.98 -34.22
C THR A 171 0.89 25.88 -34.13
N SER A 172 1.43 24.90 -33.41
CA SER A 172 2.88 24.75 -33.19
C SER A 172 3.35 23.33 -33.43
N THR A 173 4.55 23.20 -34.01
CA THR A 173 5.25 21.92 -34.15
C THR A 173 5.52 21.30 -32.79
N LEU A 174 5.22 20.02 -32.66
CA LEU A 174 5.53 19.19 -31.50
C LEU A 174 6.97 18.68 -31.61
N ASN A 175 7.76 18.79 -30.55
CA ASN A 175 9.16 18.34 -30.50
C ASN A 175 9.35 17.30 -29.40
N SER A 176 10.44 16.55 -29.44
CA SER A 176 10.77 15.56 -28.41
C SER A 176 9.61 14.62 -28.10
N LEU A 177 9.04 14.03 -29.16
CA LEU A 177 7.96 13.08 -29.01
C LEU A 177 8.43 11.81 -28.30
N SER A 178 7.56 11.29 -27.45
CA SER A 178 7.67 10.03 -26.73
C SER A 178 6.32 9.31 -26.83
N LEU A 179 6.33 7.99 -27.00
CA LEU A 179 5.16 7.15 -27.15
C LEU A 179 5.34 5.84 -26.37
N PRO A 180 5.32 5.89 -25.02
CA PRO A 180 5.34 4.72 -24.17
C PRO A 180 4.12 3.81 -24.36
N ASP A 181 4.40 2.51 -24.43
CA ASP A 181 3.44 1.41 -24.52
C ASP A 181 3.95 0.21 -23.69
N ASP A 182 3.50 0.14 -22.44
CA ASP A 182 3.89 -0.92 -21.49
C ASP A 182 3.08 -2.20 -21.76
N LEU A 183 3.71 -3.17 -22.40
CA LEU A 183 3.11 -4.45 -22.76
C LEU A 183 3.18 -5.47 -21.61
N ASP A 184 4.06 -5.30 -20.62
CA ASP A 184 4.15 -6.16 -19.44
C ASP A 184 2.92 -6.00 -18.54
N SER A 185 2.44 -4.76 -18.38
CA SER A 185 1.19 -4.48 -17.66
C SER A 185 0.00 -5.22 -18.30
N VAL A 186 0.00 -5.32 -19.63
CA VAL A 186 -1.09 -5.91 -20.42
C VAL A 186 -1.00 -7.44 -20.44
N PHE A 187 0.10 -7.99 -20.96
CA PHE A 187 0.24 -9.41 -21.27
C PHE A 187 0.99 -10.21 -20.19
N GLY A 188 1.70 -9.52 -19.30
CA GLY A 188 2.61 -10.13 -18.32
C GLY A 188 4.04 -10.19 -18.83
N ALA A 189 5.00 -9.86 -17.96
CA ALA A 189 6.42 -9.90 -18.29
C ALA A 189 6.84 -11.29 -18.80
N GLY A 190 7.53 -11.31 -19.95
CA GLY A 190 7.99 -12.54 -20.59
C GLY A 190 6.93 -13.35 -21.34
N ASN A 191 5.68 -12.87 -21.41
CA ASN A 191 4.57 -13.60 -22.04
C ASN A 191 4.28 -13.20 -23.50
N TYR A 192 5.14 -12.38 -24.10
CA TYR A 192 5.03 -12.00 -25.51
C TYR A 192 6.42 -11.84 -26.13
N SER A 193 6.45 -11.80 -27.46
CA SER A 193 7.65 -11.46 -28.23
C SER A 193 7.30 -10.52 -29.36
N ILE A 194 8.18 -9.56 -29.65
CA ILE A 194 8.02 -8.69 -30.82
C ILE A 194 8.41 -9.47 -32.07
N VAL A 195 7.43 -9.81 -32.89
CA VAL A 195 7.64 -10.53 -34.16
C VAL A 195 7.85 -9.60 -35.35
N ALA A 196 7.33 -8.37 -35.26
CA ALA A 196 7.66 -7.30 -36.18
C ALA A 196 7.91 -6.02 -35.36
N PRO A 197 9.14 -5.46 -35.38
CA PRO A 197 9.43 -4.22 -34.65
C PRO A 197 8.62 -3.05 -35.20
N PRO A 198 8.51 -1.94 -34.46
CA PRO A 198 7.85 -0.74 -34.95
C PRO A 198 8.33 -0.32 -36.34
N THR A 199 7.39 0.05 -37.20
CA THR A 199 7.62 0.55 -38.56
C THR A 199 6.68 1.72 -38.85
N LEU A 200 7.15 2.71 -39.61
CA LEU A 200 6.32 3.83 -40.07
C LEU A 200 5.55 3.42 -41.33
N ILE A 201 4.23 3.45 -41.25
CA ILE A 201 3.32 3.21 -42.39
C ILE A 201 3.03 4.53 -43.09
N THR A 202 2.70 5.56 -42.32
CA THR A 202 2.60 6.94 -42.77
C THR A 202 3.65 7.74 -42.02
N ASP A 203 4.60 8.31 -42.77
CA ASP A 203 5.75 9.00 -42.21
C ASP A 203 5.75 10.49 -42.60
N PRO A 204 5.67 11.43 -41.63
CA PRO A 204 5.85 12.85 -41.87
C PRO A 204 7.33 13.23 -42.14
N GLY A 205 8.26 12.27 -42.14
CA GLY A 205 9.69 12.41 -42.41
C GLY A 205 10.50 12.89 -41.20
N THR A 206 9.87 12.98 -40.04
CA THR A 206 10.39 13.64 -38.82
C THR A 206 10.30 12.76 -37.58
N LEU A 207 9.71 11.58 -37.68
CA LEU A 207 9.67 10.60 -36.60
C LEU A 207 10.87 9.65 -36.69
N VAL A 208 11.45 9.35 -35.53
CA VAL A 208 12.56 8.40 -35.38
C VAL A 208 12.10 7.32 -34.42
N LEU A 209 11.98 6.09 -34.91
CA LEU A 209 11.58 4.94 -34.09
C LEU A 209 12.71 4.50 -33.16
N ASN A 210 12.37 4.09 -31.94
CA ASN A 210 13.30 3.49 -31.01
C ASN A 210 13.56 2.02 -31.40
N SER A 211 14.78 1.71 -31.83
CA SER A 211 15.15 0.33 -32.18
C SER A 211 15.28 -0.60 -30.98
N ALA A 212 15.32 -0.05 -29.75
CA ALA A 212 15.43 -0.81 -28.53
C ALA A 212 14.06 -1.18 -27.91
N PHE A 213 12.95 -0.69 -28.46
CA PHE A 213 11.61 -1.01 -27.99
C PHE A 213 11.40 -2.52 -27.82
N ASP A 214 11.17 -2.93 -26.58
CA ASP A 214 10.87 -4.32 -26.19
C ASP A 214 9.49 -4.45 -25.52
N GLY A 215 8.84 -3.33 -25.18
CA GLY A 215 7.53 -3.27 -24.51
C GLY A 215 7.58 -3.58 -23.00
N SER A 216 8.78 -3.86 -22.47
CA SER A 216 9.05 -4.25 -21.09
C SER A 216 9.98 -3.22 -20.45
N SER A 217 11.31 -3.41 -20.57
CA SER A 217 12.32 -2.51 -20.01
C SER A 217 12.47 -1.22 -20.80
N GLU A 218 12.15 -1.28 -22.09
CA GLU A 218 12.09 -0.16 -23.02
C GLU A 218 10.68 -0.11 -23.65
N THR A 219 9.84 0.75 -23.10
CA THR A 219 8.44 0.90 -23.50
C THR A 219 8.23 2.00 -24.53
N ASP A 220 9.20 2.88 -24.78
CA ASP A 220 9.02 3.99 -25.69
C ASP A 220 9.25 3.58 -27.14
N ILE A 221 8.21 3.72 -27.97
CA ILE A 221 8.24 3.40 -29.40
C ILE A 221 9.03 4.47 -30.19
N LEU A 222 9.10 5.70 -29.68
CA LEU A 222 9.75 6.84 -30.35
C LEU A 222 11.06 7.21 -29.66
N SER A 223 12.00 7.73 -30.45
CA SER A 223 13.19 8.41 -29.92
C SER A 223 12.86 9.87 -29.62
N PRO A 224 13.46 10.49 -28.58
CA PRO A 224 13.31 11.92 -28.28
C PRO A 224 13.77 12.89 -29.38
N ALA A 225 14.38 12.40 -30.46
CA ALA A 225 14.70 13.18 -31.65
C ALA A 225 13.47 13.44 -32.56
N SER A 226 12.35 12.77 -32.30
CA SER A 226 11.13 12.85 -33.09
C SER A 226 10.44 14.22 -32.98
N THR A 227 9.92 14.72 -34.09
CA THR A 227 9.10 15.96 -34.17
C THR A 227 7.87 15.70 -35.03
N LEU A 228 6.79 16.48 -34.85
CA LEU A 228 5.57 16.40 -35.64
C LEU A 228 5.04 17.81 -35.95
N ALA A 229 4.99 18.17 -37.23
CA ALA A 229 4.51 19.49 -37.66
C ALA A 229 2.98 19.60 -37.50
N VAL A 230 2.48 20.83 -37.38
CA VAL A 230 1.04 21.11 -37.26
C VAL A 230 0.25 20.48 -38.41
N GLY A 231 -0.81 19.74 -38.07
CA GLY A 231 -1.66 19.02 -39.02
C GLY A 231 -0.99 17.84 -39.71
N ALA A 232 0.24 17.48 -39.32
CA ALA A 232 0.90 16.28 -39.81
C ALA A 232 0.36 15.07 -39.03
N THR A 233 0.09 14.00 -39.78
CA THR A 233 -0.32 12.71 -39.24
C THR A 233 0.78 11.68 -39.43
N ALA A 234 0.88 10.72 -38.51
CA ALA A 234 1.73 9.55 -38.65
C ALA A 234 0.98 8.27 -38.31
N GLN A 235 1.44 7.15 -38.86
CA GLN A 235 0.96 5.83 -38.49
C GLN A 235 2.16 4.92 -38.22
N ILE A 236 2.18 4.30 -37.05
CA ILE A 236 3.20 3.34 -36.62
C ILE A 236 2.54 1.98 -36.47
N ARG A 237 3.20 0.93 -36.97
CA ARG A 237 2.77 -0.45 -36.82
C ARG A 237 3.85 -1.32 -36.21
N PHE A 238 3.47 -2.12 -35.22
CA PHE A 238 4.28 -3.24 -34.74
C PHE A 238 3.40 -4.47 -34.52
N GLN A 239 4.03 -5.63 -34.38
CA GLN A 239 3.32 -6.89 -34.15
C GLN A 239 4.02 -7.69 -33.06
N ILE A 240 3.22 -8.22 -32.14
CA ILE A 240 3.66 -9.17 -31.11
C ILE A 240 3.04 -10.54 -31.34
N ALA A 241 3.70 -11.57 -30.83
CA ALA A 241 3.12 -12.88 -30.57
C ALA A 241 2.97 -13.08 -29.07
N VAL A 242 1.75 -13.36 -28.61
CA VAL A 242 1.49 -13.77 -27.22
C VAL A 242 1.84 -15.25 -27.08
N LEU A 243 2.58 -15.59 -26.02
CA LEU A 243 3.13 -16.94 -25.83
C LEU A 243 2.13 -17.87 -25.13
N ASN A 244 1.55 -17.40 -24.02
CA ASN A 244 0.54 -18.10 -23.24
C ASN A 244 -0.65 -17.18 -22.94
N VAL A 245 -1.88 -17.66 -23.12
CA VAL A 245 -3.05 -16.88 -22.74
C VAL A 245 -3.33 -17.03 -21.26
N VAL A 246 -3.59 -15.90 -20.61
CA VAL A 246 -3.86 -15.84 -19.17
C VAL A 246 -5.05 -14.94 -18.91
N ASN A 247 -5.68 -15.10 -17.75
CA ASN A 247 -6.76 -14.24 -17.30
C ASN A 247 -6.20 -13.08 -16.45
N ARG A 248 -6.19 -11.85 -16.99
CA ARG A 248 -5.70 -10.63 -16.30
C ARG A 248 -6.82 -9.84 -15.64
N GLY A 249 -7.93 -10.50 -15.29
CA GLY A 249 -9.11 -9.89 -14.67
C GLY A 249 -10.18 -9.42 -15.67
N PHE A 250 -10.01 -9.70 -16.98
CA PHE A 250 -10.98 -9.38 -18.04
C PHE A 250 -11.55 -10.62 -18.73
N GLY A 251 -11.29 -11.82 -18.18
CA GLY A 251 -11.58 -13.11 -18.79
C GLY A 251 -10.38 -13.65 -19.57
N LEU A 252 -10.33 -14.97 -19.72
CA LEU A 252 -9.22 -15.68 -20.36
C LEU A 252 -8.97 -15.19 -21.79
N GLY A 253 -7.75 -14.71 -22.05
CA GLY A 253 -7.35 -14.21 -23.37
C GLY A 253 -7.89 -12.82 -23.75
N ASN A 254 -8.55 -12.10 -22.83
CA ASN A 254 -8.98 -10.72 -23.05
C ASN A 254 -7.99 -9.75 -22.38
N TYR A 255 -7.43 -8.85 -23.18
CA TYR A 255 -6.49 -7.83 -22.71
C TYR A 255 -6.96 -6.42 -23.09
N ARG A 256 -6.42 -5.43 -22.40
CA ARG A 256 -6.69 -4.00 -22.63
C ARG A 256 -5.37 -3.28 -22.67
N ASN A 257 -5.10 -2.58 -23.76
CA ASN A 257 -3.84 -1.90 -23.98
C ASN A 257 -4.08 -0.44 -24.34
N GLN A 258 -3.22 0.45 -23.87
CA GLN A 258 -3.31 1.88 -24.09
C GLN A 258 -1.89 2.43 -24.19
N ALA A 259 -1.64 3.24 -25.20
CA ALA A 259 -0.37 3.98 -25.32
C ALA A 259 -0.59 5.42 -24.89
N THR A 260 0.47 6.12 -24.50
CA THR A 260 0.40 7.55 -24.17
C THR A 260 1.38 8.30 -25.07
N GLY A 261 0.89 9.25 -25.86
CA GLY A 261 1.74 10.17 -26.60
C GLY A 261 2.13 11.36 -25.73
N ILE A 262 3.39 11.74 -25.78
CA ILE A 262 3.94 12.89 -25.05
C ILE A 262 4.75 13.72 -26.04
N ALA A 263 4.65 15.04 -25.98
CA ALA A 263 5.47 15.95 -26.77
C ALA A 263 5.77 17.25 -26.04
N THR A 264 6.80 17.95 -26.48
CA THR A 264 7.21 19.26 -25.98
C THR A 264 7.02 20.33 -27.05
N LEU A 265 6.26 21.38 -26.73
CA LEU A 265 6.06 22.54 -27.57
C LEU A 265 7.33 23.41 -27.66
N PRO A 266 7.47 24.30 -28.66
CA PRO A 266 8.66 25.14 -28.82
C PRO A 266 8.92 26.10 -27.65
N ASN A 267 7.88 26.37 -26.84
CA ASN A 267 7.95 27.16 -25.62
C ASN A 267 8.28 26.32 -24.37
N GLY A 268 8.59 25.03 -24.53
CA GLY A 268 8.97 24.12 -23.44
C GLY A 268 7.79 23.46 -22.70
N VAL A 269 6.54 23.75 -23.06
CA VAL A 269 5.36 23.13 -22.45
C VAL A 269 5.23 21.69 -22.94
N VAL A 270 5.08 20.75 -22.01
CA VAL A 270 4.78 19.35 -22.33
C VAL A 270 3.27 19.17 -22.51
N VAL A 271 2.88 18.44 -23.54
CA VAL A 271 1.52 18.00 -23.82
C VAL A 271 1.51 16.48 -23.88
N SER A 272 0.40 15.88 -23.47
CA SER A 272 0.24 14.44 -23.46
C SER A 272 -1.18 14.05 -23.84
N ASP A 273 -1.31 12.86 -24.40
CA ASP A 273 -2.60 12.29 -24.76
C ASP A 273 -2.57 10.77 -24.64
N ALA A 274 -3.62 10.20 -24.06
CA ALA A 274 -3.78 8.77 -23.90
C ALA A 274 -4.59 8.23 -25.08
N SER A 275 -4.14 7.15 -25.70
CA SER A 275 -4.72 6.71 -26.97
C SER A 275 -6.22 6.43 -26.86
N VAL A 276 -7.00 6.89 -27.84
CA VAL A 276 -8.39 6.48 -28.08
C VAL A 276 -8.48 5.26 -29.00
N LEU A 277 -9.53 4.46 -28.87
CA LEU A 277 -9.78 3.31 -29.73
C LEU A 277 -10.22 3.79 -31.11
N GLY A 278 -9.46 3.42 -32.15
CA GLY A 278 -9.80 3.74 -33.52
C GLY A 278 -8.60 4.26 -34.30
N THR A 279 -8.88 4.87 -35.45
CA THR A 279 -7.85 5.43 -36.34
C THR A 279 -7.75 6.94 -36.30
N ASP A 280 -8.65 7.59 -35.58
CA ASP A 280 -8.80 9.04 -35.50
C ASP A 280 -8.45 9.49 -34.08
N PRO A 281 -7.36 10.25 -33.89
CA PRO A 281 -6.99 10.82 -32.59
C PRO A 281 -7.96 11.83 -31.98
N ASP A 282 -8.87 12.41 -32.76
CA ASP A 282 -9.91 13.35 -32.29
C ASP A 282 -11.28 12.99 -32.91
N PRO A 283 -11.92 11.88 -32.47
CA PRO A 283 -13.11 11.35 -33.12
C PRO A 283 -14.33 12.28 -33.13
N ASP A 284 -14.41 13.26 -32.22
CA ASP A 284 -15.50 14.23 -32.19
C ASP A 284 -15.18 15.53 -32.97
N GLY A 285 -13.93 15.68 -33.39
CA GLY A 285 -13.45 16.76 -34.25
C GLY A 285 -13.47 18.13 -33.58
N ASN A 286 -13.42 18.18 -32.26
CA ASN A 286 -13.52 19.42 -31.49
C ASN A 286 -12.15 20.15 -31.38
N GLY A 287 -11.06 19.50 -31.81
CA GLY A 287 -9.68 20.02 -31.77
C GLY A 287 -8.94 19.76 -30.45
N ASN A 288 -9.52 18.97 -29.55
CA ASN A 288 -9.00 18.64 -28.22
C ASN A 288 -8.94 17.12 -28.00
N PRO A 289 -7.89 16.43 -28.50
CA PRO A 289 -7.82 14.96 -28.42
C PRO A 289 -7.78 14.40 -26.98
N ASN A 290 -7.33 15.18 -26.00
CA ASN A 290 -7.19 14.72 -24.61
C ASN A 290 -8.51 14.42 -23.88
N ASP A 291 -9.66 14.82 -24.43
CA ASP A 291 -10.97 14.48 -23.90
C ASP A 291 -11.54 13.19 -24.51
N ASN A 292 -10.82 12.59 -25.46
CA ASN A 292 -11.16 11.32 -26.09
C ASN A 292 -10.19 10.24 -25.57
N VAL A 293 -10.62 9.45 -24.58
CA VAL A 293 -9.76 8.39 -24.02
C VAL A 293 -10.54 7.08 -23.93
N SER A 294 -9.96 6.01 -24.48
CA SER A 294 -10.49 4.66 -24.31
C SER A 294 -9.41 3.60 -24.55
N VAL A 295 -9.42 2.54 -23.76
CA VAL A 295 -8.51 1.40 -23.96
C VAL A 295 -8.75 0.68 -25.29
N THR A 296 -7.71 0.14 -25.89
CA THR A 296 -7.78 -0.75 -27.06
C THR A 296 -7.92 -2.20 -26.60
N PRO A 297 -9.07 -2.87 -26.85
CA PRO A 297 -9.24 -4.28 -26.51
C PRO A 297 -8.39 -5.17 -27.42
N VAL A 298 -7.78 -6.20 -26.85
CA VAL A 298 -7.05 -7.25 -27.58
C VAL A 298 -7.64 -8.58 -27.14
N ASN A 299 -8.42 -9.22 -28.01
CA ASN A 299 -9.15 -10.45 -27.67
C ASN A 299 -8.52 -11.64 -28.40
N MET A 300 -7.89 -12.52 -27.64
CA MET A 300 -7.25 -13.77 -28.07
C MET A 300 -7.79 -14.96 -27.26
N PRO A 301 -9.09 -15.27 -27.34
CA PRO A 301 -9.63 -16.41 -26.61
C PRO A 301 -9.02 -17.71 -27.16
N PRO A 302 -8.40 -18.56 -26.32
CA PRO A 302 -7.90 -19.86 -26.77
C PRO A 302 -9.05 -20.74 -27.23
N THR A 303 -8.82 -21.54 -28.28
CA THR A 303 -9.82 -22.50 -28.75
C THR A 303 -9.60 -23.92 -28.22
N ALA A 304 -8.38 -24.24 -27.76
CA ALA A 304 -8.09 -25.44 -26.98
C ALA A 304 -7.78 -25.03 -25.53
N ILE A 305 -8.54 -25.54 -24.58
CA ILE A 305 -8.41 -25.23 -23.16
C ILE A 305 -8.42 -26.59 -22.44
N THR A 306 -7.24 -27.14 -22.19
CA THR A 306 -7.13 -28.40 -21.46
C THR A 306 -6.89 -28.12 -19.99
N GLY A 307 -7.80 -28.58 -19.12
CA GLY A 307 -7.59 -28.60 -17.68
C GLY A 307 -7.00 -29.93 -17.21
N VAL A 308 -6.38 -29.94 -16.04
CA VAL A 308 -5.94 -31.16 -15.35
C VAL A 308 -6.36 -31.16 -13.87
N ALA A 309 -6.75 -32.32 -13.35
CA ALA A 309 -6.96 -32.55 -11.92
C ALA A 309 -6.16 -33.77 -11.47
N LYS A 310 -5.85 -33.85 -10.18
CA LYS A 310 -4.97 -34.87 -9.61
C LYS A 310 -5.52 -35.42 -8.29
N THR A 311 -5.40 -36.73 -8.12
CA THR A 311 -5.61 -37.42 -6.83
C THR A 311 -4.45 -38.33 -6.50
N ALA A 312 -4.22 -38.54 -5.21
CA ALA A 312 -3.25 -39.49 -4.71
C ALA A 312 -3.91 -40.48 -3.73
N VAL A 313 -3.55 -41.75 -3.83
CA VAL A 313 -3.96 -42.80 -2.89
C VAL A 313 -2.72 -43.43 -2.27
N ILE A 314 -2.62 -43.37 -0.94
CA ILE A 314 -1.45 -43.81 -0.19
C ILE A 314 -1.70 -45.21 0.41
N SER A 315 -0.71 -46.10 0.28
CA SER A 315 -0.69 -47.42 0.92
C SER A 315 0.73 -47.77 1.38
N GLY A 316 1.05 -47.48 2.64
CA GLY A 316 2.42 -47.56 3.14
C GLY A 316 3.28 -46.48 2.48
N SER A 317 4.42 -46.87 1.91
CA SER A 317 5.30 -45.99 1.12
C SER A 317 4.85 -45.78 -0.33
N GLN A 318 3.86 -46.54 -0.81
CA GLN A 318 3.40 -46.45 -2.19
C GLN A 318 2.33 -45.37 -2.35
N VAL A 319 2.50 -44.52 -3.36
CA VAL A 319 1.55 -43.49 -3.74
C VAL A 319 1.07 -43.76 -5.17
N THR A 320 -0.23 -44.03 -5.32
CA THR A 320 -0.88 -44.15 -6.62
C THR A 320 -1.37 -42.77 -7.03
N ILE A 321 -0.84 -42.23 -8.13
CA ILE A 321 -1.21 -40.92 -8.66
C ILE A 321 -2.17 -41.13 -9.84
N ASN A 322 -3.29 -40.41 -9.82
CA ASN A 322 -4.23 -40.34 -10.95
C ASN A 322 -4.33 -38.90 -11.44
N LEU A 323 -4.23 -38.73 -12.75
CA LEU A 323 -4.39 -37.47 -13.47
C LEU A 323 -5.63 -37.57 -14.34
N TYR A 324 -6.49 -36.55 -14.27
CA TYR A 324 -7.71 -36.41 -15.05
C TYR A 324 -7.53 -35.22 -15.97
N LEU A 325 -7.73 -35.39 -17.27
CA LEU A 325 -7.63 -34.32 -18.26
C LEU A 325 -9.00 -34.13 -18.91
N GLU A 326 -9.33 -32.89 -19.22
CA GLU A 326 -10.52 -32.52 -20.00
C GLU A 326 -10.20 -31.33 -20.89
N ASN A 327 -10.56 -31.42 -22.18
CA ASN A 327 -10.51 -30.25 -23.06
C ASN A 327 -11.86 -29.52 -23.06
N LEU A 328 -11.92 -28.42 -22.31
CA LEU A 328 -13.04 -27.51 -22.16
C LEU A 328 -13.18 -26.55 -23.37
N GLY A 329 -12.17 -26.52 -24.24
CA GLY A 329 -12.14 -25.71 -25.45
C GLY A 329 -13.05 -26.24 -26.57
N SER A 330 -13.19 -25.43 -27.62
CA SER A 330 -14.00 -25.74 -28.82
C SER A 330 -13.23 -26.44 -29.95
N ALA A 331 -11.90 -26.56 -29.83
CA ALA A 331 -11.02 -27.13 -30.83
C ALA A 331 -10.09 -28.21 -30.23
N THR A 332 -9.58 -29.09 -31.09
CA THR A 332 -8.53 -30.04 -30.71
C THR A 332 -7.21 -29.32 -30.47
N GLY A 333 -6.61 -29.51 -29.30
CA GLY A 333 -5.29 -28.99 -28.96
C GLY A 333 -4.21 -30.06 -28.97
N ASN A 334 -2.98 -29.69 -29.33
CA ASN A 334 -1.79 -30.48 -28.99
C ASN A 334 -1.53 -30.31 -27.50
N ILE A 335 -1.29 -31.39 -26.77
CA ILE A 335 -1.11 -31.33 -25.32
C ILE A 335 0.25 -31.88 -24.88
N ASP A 336 0.87 -31.18 -23.94
CA ASP A 336 2.02 -31.60 -23.15
C ASP A 336 1.61 -31.67 -21.68
N LEU A 337 1.99 -32.73 -20.97
CA LEU A 337 1.62 -32.94 -19.56
C LEU A 337 2.86 -33.25 -18.73
N VAL A 338 3.23 -32.36 -17.83
CA VAL A 338 4.45 -32.45 -17.02
C VAL A 338 4.10 -32.72 -15.57
N ASP A 339 4.77 -33.70 -14.97
CA ASP A 339 4.70 -34.02 -13.53
C ASP A 339 6.13 -34.31 -13.03
N ASP A 340 6.73 -33.33 -12.38
CA ASP A 340 8.10 -33.37 -11.85
C ASP A 340 8.07 -33.90 -10.40
N LEU A 341 8.48 -35.16 -10.24
CA LEU A 341 8.51 -35.85 -8.96
C LEU A 341 9.76 -35.51 -8.14
N ASP A 342 10.85 -35.06 -8.77
CA ASP A 342 12.03 -34.57 -8.05
C ASP A 342 11.69 -33.30 -7.26
N ALA A 343 10.86 -32.42 -7.82
CA ALA A 343 10.33 -31.23 -7.13
C ALA A 343 9.38 -31.58 -5.96
N VAL A 344 8.84 -32.80 -5.95
CA VAL A 344 7.89 -33.28 -4.92
C VAL A 344 8.63 -34.05 -3.83
N PHE A 345 9.22 -35.19 -4.17
CA PHE A 345 9.82 -36.11 -3.20
C PHE A 345 11.32 -35.87 -2.98
N GLY A 346 11.98 -35.15 -3.89
CA GLY A 346 13.43 -34.98 -3.94
C GLY A 346 14.11 -36.07 -4.77
N ALA A 347 15.12 -35.68 -5.56
CA ALA A 347 15.87 -36.59 -6.42
C ALA A 347 16.46 -37.78 -5.65
N GLY A 348 16.11 -39.00 -6.08
CA GLY A 348 16.57 -40.25 -5.47
C GLY A 348 15.79 -40.73 -4.25
N ASN A 349 14.73 -40.03 -3.84
CA ASN A 349 13.88 -40.41 -2.70
C ASN A 349 12.66 -41.25 -3.07
N TYR A 350 12.48 -41.57 -4.35
CA TYR A 350 11.37 -42.38 -4.84
C TYR A 350 11.81 -43.35 -5.94
N ALA A 351 10.99 -44.37 -6.19
CA ALA A 351 11.11 -45.28 -7.32
C ALA A 351 9.78 -45.42 -8.06
N LEU A 352 9.78 -45.30 -9.39
CA LEU A 352 8.60 -45.58 -10.21
C LEU A 352 8.41 -47.10 -10.33
N ILE A 353 7.42 -47.64 -9.62
CA ILE A 353 7.15 -49.09 -9.57
C ILE A 353 6.09 -49.53 -10.58
N THR A 354 5.16 -48.64 -10.94
CA THR A 354 4.23 -48.86 -12.06
C THR A 354 4.33 -47.67 -13.01
N PRO A 355 4.74 -47.87 -14.28
CA PRO A 355 4.84 -46.78 -15.25
C PRO A 355 3.45 -46.22 -15.60
N PRO A 356 3.38 -44.99 -16.16
CA PRO A 356 2.13 -44.40 -16.63
C PRO A 356 1.34 -45.34 -17.54
N SER A 357 0.03 -45.42 -17.29
CA SER A 357 -0.93 -46.18 -18.09
C SER A 357 -2.27 -45.45 -18.15
N PHE A 358 -3.03 -45.65 -19.23
CA PHE A 358 -4.37 -45.10 -19.34
C PHE A 358 -5.39 -45.93 -18.58
N ILE A 359 -6.23 -45.25 -17.80
CA ILE A 359 -7.48 -45.78 -17.25
C ILE A 359 -8.64 -45.43 -18.19
N ASP A 360 -8.61 -44.22 -18.75
CA ASP A 360 -9.48 -43.76 -19.83
C ASP A 360 -8.62 -43.17 -20.95
N ASP A 361 -8.77 -43.70 -22.17
CA ASP A 361 -7.94 -43.39 -23.33
C ASP A 361 -8.80 -42.85 -24.47
N PRO A 362 -8.67 -41.56 -24.85
CA PRO A 362 -9.38 -40.99 -26.00
C PRO A 362 -8.84 -41.51 -27.34
N GLY A 363 -7.72 -42.26 -27.35
CA GLY A 363 -7.09 -42.86 -28.53
C GLY A 363 -6.18 -41.92 -29.32
N THR A 364 -6.07 -40.66 -28.89
CA THR A 364 -5.26 -39.60 -29.51
C THR A 364 -4.05 -39.19 -28.66
N LEU A 365 -3.92 -39.76 -27.46
CA LEU A 365 -2.79 -39.54 -26.55
C LEU A 365 -1.79 -40.68 -26.65
N THR A 366 -0.50 -40.37 -26.51
CA THR A 366 0.57 -41.37 -26.47
C THR A 366 1.45 -41.12 -25.25
N LEU A 367 1.51 -42.08 -24.33
CA LEU A 367 2.35 -41.97 -23.13
C LEU A 367 3.84 -42.02 -23.49
N ASN A 368 4.65 -41.21 -22.79
CA ASN A 368 6.10 -41.24 -22.88
C ASN A 368 6.64 -42.45 -22.10
N ALA A 369 7.11 -43.48 -22.81
CA ALA A 369 7.67 -44.69 -22.20
C ALA A 369 8.97 -44.44 -21.39
N GLY A 370 9.60 -43.28 -21.56
CA GLY A 370 10.78 -42.86 -20.80
C GLY A 370 10.48 -42.03 -19.55
N TYR A 371 9.20 -41.78 -19.21
CA TYR A 371 8.87 -41.00 -18.01
C TYR A 371 9.48 -41.63 -16.75
N ASP A 372 10.30 -40.86 -16.04
CA ASP A 372 10.92 -41.23 -14.75
C ASP A 372 10.57 -40.23 -13.63
N GLY A 373 9.87 -39.14 -13.96
CA GLY A 373 9.52 -38.06 -13.05
C GLY A 373 10.71 -37.19 -12.61
N SER A 374 11.90 -37.42 -13.15
CA SER A 374 13.15 -36.72 -12.81
C SER A 374 13.73 -36.09 -14.07
N SER A 375 14.61 -36.79 -14.81
CA SER A 375 15.20 -36.27 -16.04
C SER A 375 14.21 -36.22 -17.22
N GLN A 376 13.13 -36.99 -17.13
CA GLN A 376 12.04 -37.08 -18.09
C GLN A 376 10.70 -36.89 -17.37
N THR A 377 10.26 -35.62 -17.26
CA THR A 377 9.06 -35.22 -16.51
C THR A 377 7.78 -35.13 -17.35
N ASN A 378 7.87 -35.14 -18.69
CA ASN A 378 6.69 -35.14 -19.56
C ASN A 378 6.10 -36.56 -19.66
N LEU A 379 4.83 -36.71 -19.25
CA LEU A 379 4.05 -37.95 -19.27
C LEU A 379 3.59 -38.33 -20.68
N LEU A 380 3.51 -37.36 -21.58
CA LEU A 380 3.02 -37.55 -22.96
C LEU A 380 4.17 -37.40 -23.96
N SER A 381 4.05 -38.14 -25.07
CA SER A 381 4.94 -38.00 -26.22
C SER A 381 4.44 -36.87 -27.12
N ALA A 382 5.37 -36.19 -27.79
CA ALA A 382 5.07 -35.14 -28.74
C ALA A 382 4.04 -35.59 -29.80
N GLY A 383 3.08 -34.71 -30.11
CA GLY A 383 1.98 -34.99 -31.04
C GLY A 383 0.73 -35.59 -30.40
N SER A 384 0.71 -35.75 -29.07
CA SER A 384 -0.51 -36.08 -28.33
C SER A 384 -1.55 -34.96 -28.47
N THR A 385 -2.80 -35.32 -28.70
CA THR A 385 -3.91 -34.36 -28.89
C THR A 385 -5.14 -34.76 -28.10
N LEU A 386 -5.97 -33.79 -27.72
CA LEU A 386 -7.25 -34.02 -27.06
C LEU A 386 -8.36 -33.23 -27.79
N ALA A 387 -9.41 -33.90 -28.27
CA ALA A 387 -10.49 -33.22 -28.97
C ALA A 387 -11.41 -32.48 -28.00
N SER A 388 -12.20 -31.53 -28.52
CA SER A 388 -13.16 -30.76 -27.72
C SER A 388 -14.13 -31.67 -26.97
N GLY A 389 -14.21 -31.51 -25.65
CA GLY A 389 -15.06 -32.30 -24.75
C GLY A 389 -14.56 -33.72 -24.45
N ASP A 390 -13.41 -34.14 -24.99
CA ASP A 390 -12.82 -35.44 -24.63
C ASP A 390 -12.14 -35.37 -23.27
N THR A 391 -12.22 -36.48 -22.54
CA THR A 391 -11.53 -36.70 -21.27
C THR A 391 -10.44 -37.75 -21.40
N ALA A 392 -9.46 -37.73 -20.50
CA ALA A 392 -8.50 -38.81 -20.34
C ALA A 392 -8.16 -39.02 -18.87
N GLN A 393 -7.79 -40.26 -18.50
CA GLN A 393 -7.29 -40.57 -17.17
C GLN A 393 -6.00 -41.37 -17.25
N ILE A 394 -4.95 -40.89 -16.57
CA ILE A 394 -3.63 -41.52 -16.49
C ILE A 394 -3.36 -41.92 -15.05
N GLN A 395 -2.83 -43.12 -14.84
CA GLN A 395 -2.41 -43.63 -13.53
C GLN A 395 -0.97 -44.15 -13.57
N PHE A 396 -0.22 -43.88 -12.50
CA PHE A 396 1.08 -44.49 -12.20
C PHE A 396 1.27 -44.66 -10.69
N VAL A 397 2.26 -45.46 -10.29
CA VAL A 397 2.55 -45.73 -8.87
C VAL A 397 4.02 -45.48 -8.58
N VAL A 398 4.28 -44.70 -7.54
CA VAL A 398 5.61 -44.42 -7.00
C VAL A 398 5.75 -45.05 -5.62
N ASP A 399 6.95 -45.51 -5.30
CA ASP A 399 7.35 -45.92 -3.95
C ASP A 399 8.24 -44.82 -3.38
N VAL A 400 7.82 -44.16 -2.29
CA VAL A 400 8.65 -43.17 -1.59
C VAL A 400 9.64 -43.92 -0.71
N THR A 401 10.85 -44.09 -1.22
CA THR A 401 11.91 -44.89 -0.59
C THR A 401 12.60 -44.16 0.57
N THR A 402 12.59 -42.82 0.55
CA THR A 402 13.13 -41.98 1.60
C THR A 402 12.12 -40.89 1.93
N ILE A 403 11.56 -40.94 3.14
CA ILE A 403 10.68 -39.89 3.64
C ILE A 403 11.56 -38.67 3.98
N SER A 404 11.12 -37.49 3.58
CA SER A 404 11.89 -36.25 3.67
C SER A 404 10.96 -35.06 3.89
N ASN A 405 11.54 -33.91 4.24
CA ASN A 405 10.86 -32.62 4.26
C ASN A 405 11.33 -31.74 3.08
N ALA A 406 11.42 -32.32 1.87
CA ALA A 406 12.00 -31.64 0.71
C ALA A 406 11.31 -30.31 0.35
N GLN A 407 10.03 -30.17 0.68
CA GLN A 407 9.22 -28.99 0.37
C GLN A 407 8.91 -28.10 1.60
N GLY A 408 9.34 -28.49 2.81
CA GLY A 408 9.11 -27.71 4.03
C GLY A 408 7.70 -27.81 4.63
N PHE A 409 6.87 -28.78 4.23
CA PHE A 409 5.49 -28.96 4.71
C PHE A 409 5.34 -29.92 5.89
N GLY A 410 6.45 -30.42 6.44
CA GLY A 410 6.49 -31.46 7.48
C GLY A 410 7.04 -32.77 6.93
N PHE A 411 7.61 -33.60 7.81
CA PHE A 411 8.28 -34.83 7.38
C PHE A 411 7.29 -35.82 6.78
N GLY A 412 7.47 -36.15 5.50
CA GLY A 412 6.57 -37.05 4.78
C GLY A 412 5.26 -36.42 4.31
N VAL A 413 5.14 -35.08 4.38
CA VAL A 413 4.05 -34.34 3.74
C VAL A 413 4.60 -33.69 2.47
N TYR A 414 3.98 -34.03 1.35
CA TYR A 414 4.33 -33.53 0.03
C TYR A 414 3.11 -32.90 -0.64
N ARG A 415 3.36 -31.98 -1.57
CA ARG A 415 2.35 -31.43 -2.48
C ARG A 415 2.81 -31.68 -3.90
N ASN A 416 2.01 -32.41 -4.66
CA ASN A 416 2.28 -32.67 -6.07
C ASN A 416 1.32 -31.87 -6.94
N GLN A 417 1.86 -31.13 -7.90
CA GLN A 417 1.11 -30.39 -8.90
C GLN A 417 1.65 -30.71 -10.30
N ALA A 418 0.78 -31.16 -11.20
CA ALA A 418 1.13 -31.34 -12.61
C ALA A 418 0.80 -30.07 -13.38
N SER A 419 1.43 -29.88 -14.54
CA SER A 419 1.09 -28.81 -15.47
C SER A 419 0.72 -29.41 -16.81
N VAL A 420 -0.41 -28.99 -17.37
CA VAL A 420 -0.79 -29.30 -18.74
C VAL A 420 -0.68 -28.04 -19.59
N THR A 421 -0.07 -28.15 -20.75
CA THR A 421 -0.07 -27.08 -21.76
C THR A 421 -0.78 -27.58 -22.99
N SER A 422 -1.73 -26.81 -23.49
CA SER A 422 -2.46 -27.06 -24.72
C SER A 422 -2.15 -25.98 -25.74
N VAL A 423 -1.91 -26.37 -26.99
CA VAL A 423 -1.70 -25.45 -28.12
C VAL A 423 -2.79 -25.68 -29.15
N ASP A 424 -3.55 -24.63 -29.43
CA ASP A 424 -4.66 -24.68 -30.36
C ASP A 424 -4.21 -24.63 -31.84
N PRO A 425 -5.09 -24.90 -32.82
CA PRO A 425 -4.73 -24.85 -34.25
C PRO A 425 -4.28 -23.47 -34.75
N GLY A 426 -4.60 -22.40 -34.02
CA GLY A 426 -4.17 -21.03 -34.28
C GLY A 426 -2.79 -20.69 -33.68
N GLY A 427 -2.19 -21.62 -32.94
CA GLY A 427 -0.89 -21.46 -32.30
C GLY A 427 -0.94 -20.74 -30.95
N LEU A 428 -2.12 -20.51 -30.38
CA LEU A 428 -2.26 -19.99 -29.01
C LEU A 428 -2.02 -21.12 -28.01
N SER A 429 -1.15 -20.88 -27.03
CA SER A 429 -0.93 -21.79 -25.92
C SER A 429 -1.78 -21.39 -24.72
N PHE A 430 -2.26 -22.38 -23.98
CA PHE A 430 -2.90 -22.25 -22.68
C PHE A 430 -2.27 -23.26 -21.73
N THR A 431 -1.91 -22.84 -20.51
CA THR A 431 -1.34 -23.69 -19.48
C THR A 431 -2.21 -23.68 -18.24
N ASP A 432 -2.42 -24.87 -17.68
CA ASP A 432 -3.17 -25.12 -16.46
C ASP A 432 -2.32 -25.92 -15.46
N LEU A 433 -2.53 -25.71 -14.16
CA LEU A 433 -1.93 -26.50 -13.10
C LEU A 433 -2.99 -27.39 -12.47
N SER A 434 -2.60 -28.58 -12.04
CA SER A 434 -3.58 -29.55 -11.54
C SER A 434 -4.26 -29.10 -10.26
N ASP A 435 -5.58 -29.24 -10.24
CA ASP A 435 -6.40 -29.11 -9.03
C ASP A 435 -6.46 -30.40 -8.20
N GLU A 436 -6.73 -30.30 -6.91
CA GLU A 436 -6.94 -31.47 -6.05
C GLU A 436 -8.34 -32.05 -6.26
N GLY A 437 -8.38 -33.26 -6.81
CA GLY A 437 -9.63 -33.98 -7.04
C GLY A 437 -9.69 -34.61 -8.42
N THR A 438 -10.91 -34.82 -8.90
CA THR A 438 -11.17 -35.54 -10.15
C THR A 438 -11.73 -34.65 -11.27
N ASN A 439 -12.04 -33.39 -10.98
CA ASN A 439 -12.64 -32.47 -11.95
C ASN A 439 -11.67 -31.32 -12.23
N PRO A 440 -11.14 -31.21 -13.47
CA PRO A 440 -10.29 -30.09 -13.88
C PRO A 440 -10.93 -28.69 -13.84
N ASP A 441 -12.26 -28.59 -13.88
CA ASP A 441 -12.99 -27.31 -13.76
C ASP A 441 -14.14 -27.49 -12.73
N PRO A 442 -13.83 -27.45 -11.42
CA PRO A 442 -14.81 -27.69 -10.36
C PRO A 442 -16.03 -26.75 -10.40
N ASN A 443 -15.85 -25.50 -10.84
CA ASN A 443 -16.92 -24.52 -10.85
C ASN A 443 -17.69 -24.45 -12.20
N ASN A 444 -17.23 -25.16 -13.22
CA ASN A 444 -17.77 -25.23 -14.58
C ASN A 444 -17.87 -23.86 -15.27
N ASN A 445 -16.88 -23.00 -15.10
CA ASN A 445 -16.83 -21.68 -15.75
C ASN A 445 -16.11 -21.69 -17.12
N GLY A 446 -15.47 -22.80 -17.49
CA GLY A 446 -14.69 -22.97 -18.72
C GLY A 446 -13.26 -22.42 -18.68
N ASP A 447 -12.76 -22.03 -17.51
CA ASP A 447 -11.41 -21.52 -17.23
C ASP A 447 -10.81 -22.32 -16.06
N PRO A 448 -10.10 -23.44 -16.33
CA PRO A 448 -9.53 -24.28 -15.27
C PRO A 448 -8.34 -23.58 -14.57
N SER A 449 -7.80 -22.50 -15.14
CA SER A 449 -6.71 -21.72 -14.54
C SER A 449 -7.19 -20.73 -13.46
N GLY A 450 -8.46 -20.83 -13.04
CA GLY A 450 -9.11 -19.94 -12.10
C GLY A 450 -8.57 -20.00 -10.66
N ASN A 451 -8.95 -19.01 -9.87
CA ASN A 451 -8.63 -18.97 -8.44
C ASN A 451 -9.32 -20.13 -7.70
N ASN A 452 -8.56 -20.88 -6.90
CA ASN A 452 -8.98 -22.11 -6.20
C ASN A 452 -9.32 -23.28 -7.14
N GLU A 453 -8.76 -23.30 -8.35
CA GLU A 453 -8.87 -24.40 -9.31
C GLU A 453 -7.48 -24.94 -9.69
N ASN A 454 -6.47 -24.59 -8.89
CA ASN A 454 -5.07 -24.95 -9.09
C ASN A 454 -4.46 -25.37 -7.75
N ASP A 455 -5.22 -26.12 -6.94
CA ASP A 455 -4.78 -26.57 -5.61
C ASP A 455 -3.87 -27.81 -5.73
N PRO A 456 -2.62 -27.76 -5.26
CA PRO A 456 -1.73 -28.93 -5.30
C PRO A 456 -2.28 -30.12 -4.50
N THR A 457 -2.22 -31.33 -5.04
CA THR A 457 -2.64 -32.54 -4.33
C THR A 457 -1.71 -32.83 -3.16
N THR A 458 -2.26 -32.88 -1.95
CA THR A 458 -1.50 -33.24 -0.74
C THR A 458 -1.28 -34.75 -0.66
N ILE A 459 -0.04 -35.16 -0.37
CA ILE A 459 0.40 -36.55 -0.23
C ILE A 459 1.08 -36.69 1.13
N ALA A 460 0.47 -37.43 2.04
CA ALA A 460 1.06 -37.72 3.35
C ALA A 460 1.53 -39.17 3.42
N VAL A 461 2.85 -39.37 3.30
CA VAL A 461 3.52 -40.65 3.51
C VAL A 461 4.17 -40.62 4.90
N THR A 462 3.40 -40.99 5.92
CA THR A 462 3.87 -40.95 7.32
C THR A 462 4.80 -42.13 7.64
N GLY A 463 6.01 -41.81 8.10
CA GLY A 463 7.02 -42.78 8.56
C GLY A 463 6.81 -43.26 10.00
N SER A 464 7.92 -43.65 10.65
CA SER A 464 8.01 -43.98 12.07
C SER A 464 8.79 -42.89 12.81
N GLY A 465 8.24 -42.32 13.88
CA GLY A 465 8.88 -41.30 14.71
C GLY A 465 8.36 -41.35 16.15
N VAL A 466 9.22 -41.11 17.12
CA VAL A 466 8.84 -41.02 18.55
C VAL A 466 9.24 -39.65 19.05
N GLY A 467 8.35 -39.00 19.81
CA GLY A 467 8.62 -37.74 20.51
C GLY A 467 8.58 -37.95 22.03
N ILE A 468 9.37 -37.18 22.78
CA ILE A 468 9.36 -37.18 24.25
C ILE A 468 9.52 -35.77 24.84
N ALA A 469 8.82 -35.50 25.94
CA ALA A 469 8.92 -34.26 26.70
C ALA A 469 8.97 -34.56 28.20
N LEU A 470 9.69 -33.74 28.95
CA LEU A 470 9.88 -33.84 30.39
C LEU A 470 9.45 -32.56 31.08
N GLN A 471 8.50 -32.68 32.00
CA GLN A 471 8.11 -31.61 32.91
C GLN A 471 8.57 -31.93 34.32
N SER A 472 9.18 -30.94 35.00
CA SER A 472 9.60 -31.08 36.39
C SER A 472 8.78 -30.23 37.36
N PHE A 473 8.50 -30.77 38.54
CA PHE A 473 7.87 -30.05 39.64
C PHE A 473 8.71 -30.24 40.91
N VAL A 474 9.07 -29.14 41.57
CA VAL A 474 9.89 -29.18 42.79
C VAL A 474 9.06 -28.77 44.00
N ALA A 475 9.06 -29.60 45.05
CA ALA A 475 8.39 -29.33 46.32
C ALA A 475 9.36 -29.60 47.49
N GLY A 476 9.97 -28.54 48.03
CA GLY A 476 11.05 -28.68 48.99
C GLY A 476 12.27 -29.35 48.35
N THR A 477 12.63 -30.55 48.80
CA THR A 477 13.70 -31.35 48.16
C THR A 477 13.18 -32.51 47.32
N GLN A 478 11.86 -32.63 47.17
CA GLN A 478 11.24 -33.61 46.30
C GLN A 478 11.12 -33.05 44.89
N ILE A 479 11.49 -33.84 43.89
CA ILE A 479 11.26 -33.53 42.48
C ILE A 479 10.34 -34.61 41.90
N THR A 480 9.34 -34.16 41.16
CA THR A 480 8.45 -35.00 40.35
C THR A 480 8.80 -34.77 38.88
N TYR A 481 9.08 -35.84 38.15
CA TYR A 481 9.21 -35.83 36.71
C TYR A 481 7.99 -36.47 36.07
N ASP A 482 7.34 -35.69 35.20
CA ASP A 482 6.26 -36.13 34.32
C ASP A 482 6.78 -36.18 32.88
N TYR A 483 6.82 -37.38 32.32
CA TYR A 483 7.20 -37.60 30.94
C TYR A 483 5.96 -37.72 30.07
N THR A 484 5.98 -37.07 28.91
CA THR A 484 5.05 -37.34 27.81
C THR A 484 5.81 -38.05 26.70
N ILE A 485 5.23 -39.11 26.14
CA ILE A 485 5.78 -39.81 24.98
C ILE A 485 4.67 -39.95 23.94
N GLU A 486 4.98 -39.73 22.67
CA GLU A 486 4.05 -39.87 21.55
C GLU A 486 4.70 -40.60 20.38
N ASN A 487 3.90 -41.41 19.67
CA ASN A 487 4.29 -41.91 18.36
C ASN A 487 3.81 -40.91 17.30
N LEU A 488 4.74 -40.11 16.77
CA LEU A 488 4.46 -39.10 15.74
C LEU A 488 4.15 -39.76 14.38
N GLY A 489 4.53 -41.02 14.21
CA GLY A 489 4.28 -41.82 13.00
C GLY A 489 2.95 -42.57 13.01
N SER A 490 2.68 -43.22 11.88
CA SER A 490 1.47 -44.04 11.66
C SER A 490 1.66 -45.53 11.95
N THR A 491 2.92 -45.99 12.03
CA THR A 491 3.28 -47.38 12.27
C THR A 491 3.47 -47.65 13.76
N THR A 492 3.17 -48.85 14.23
CA THR A 492 3.39 -49.20 15.65
C THR A 492 4.88 -49.26 15.95
N ILE A 493 5.30 -48.57 17.02
CA ILE A 493 6.65 -48.69 17.57
C ILE A 493 6.66 -49.82 18.58
N GLY A 494 7.53 -50.81 18.37
CA GLY A 494 7.81 -51.90 19.29
C GLY A 494 9.17 -51.74 19.97
N SER A 495 9.41 -52.59 20.96
CA SER A 495 10.64 -52.60 21.76
C SER A 495 11.02 -51.24 22.37
N LEU A 496 10.01 -50.37 22.59
CA LEU A 496 10.20 -49.05 23.15
C LEU A 496 10.80 -49.19 24.56
N GLY A 497 11.93 -48.52 24.79
CA GLY A 497 12.71 -48.64 26.01
C GLY A 497 13.49 -47.38 26.31
N ALA A 498 13.67 -47.11 27.60
CA ALA A 498 14.34 -45.90 28.05
C ALA A 498 15.06 -46.12 29.38
N ASN A 499 16.34 -45.75 29.40
CA ASN A 499 17.17 -45.73 30.60
C ASN A 499 17.25 -44.31 31.13
N HIS A 500 17.05 -44.14 32.42
CA HIS A 500 17.16 -42.86 33.10
C HIS A 500 18.10 -42.95 34.30
N SER A 501 19.38 -42.64 34.08
CA SER A 501 20.37 -42.61 35.15
C SER A 501 20.30 -41.27 35.88
N LEU A 502 19.85 -41.29 37.13
CA LEU A 502 19.79 -40.10 37.98
C LEU A 502 21.13 -39.77 38.64
N LEU A 503 22.12 -40.67 38.50
CA LEU A 503 23.47 -40.49 39.03
C LEU A 503 24.18 -39.25 38.46
N SER A 504 24.05 -39.02 37.16
CA SER A 504 24.65 -37.86 36.47
C SER A 504 23.94 -36.55 36.78
N VAL A 505 22.66 -36.62 37.18
CA VAL A 505 21.86 -35.45 37.52
C VAL A 505 22.14 -35.00 38.95
N PHE A 506 22.04 -35.89 39.94
CA PHE A 506 22.11 -35.52 41.37
C PHE A 506 23.44 -35.86 42.05
N GLY A 507 24.24 -36.75 41.46
CA GLY A 507 25.45 -37.29 42.08
C GLY A 507 25.18 -38.47 43.03
N PHE A 508 26.22 -39.29 43.28
CA PHE A 508 26.09 -40.51 44.06
C PHE A 508 25.68 -40.23 45.51
N GLY A 509 24.61 -40.87 45.99
CA GLY A 509 24.15 -40.79 47.37
C GLY A 509 23.33 -39.54 47.72
N ASN A 510 23.02 -38.70 46.73
CA ASN A 510 22.31 -37.42 46.93
C ASN A 510 20.82 -37.49 46.60
N PHE A 511 20.28 -38.65 46.22
CA PHE A 511 18.87 -38.82 45.90
C PHE A 511 18.34 -40.21 46.29
N SER A 512 17.01 -40.34 46.34
CA SER A 512 16.31 -41.62 46.49
C SER A 512 14.97 -41.57 45.78
N VAL A 513 14.60 -42.64 45.07
CA VAL A 513 13.26 -42.76 44.47
C VAL A 513 12.24 -42.93 45.59
N SER A 514 11.30 -41.99 45.67
CA SER A 514 10.31 -41.91 46.74
C SER A 514 8.97 -42.53 46.34
N SER A 515 8.65 -42.48 45.03
CA SER A 515 7.53 -43.21 44.42
C SER A 515 8.02 -43.90 43.16
N ALA A 516 7.74 -45.20 43.05
CA ALA A 516 8.06 -45.97 41.85
C ALA A 516 7.34 -45.38 40.61
N PRO A 517 7.87 -45.62 39.40
CA PRO A 517 7.28 -45.08 38.17
C PRO A 517 5.83 -45.53 38.00
N ALA A 518 4.95 -44.60 37.65
CA ALA A 518 3.53 -44.85 37.44
C ALA A 518 3.07 -44.34 36.07
N LEU A 519 2.25 -45.12 35.37
CA LEU A 519 1.60 -44.70 34.13
C LEU A 519 0.38 -43.86 34.52
N LEU A 520 0.40 -42.58 34.18
CA LEU A 520 -0.70 -41.64 34.41
C LEU A 520 -1.76 -41.76 33.32
N GLU A 521 -1.31 -41.91 32.07
CA GLU A 521 -2.13 -41.95 30.87
C GLU A 521 -1.44 -42.83 29.81
N GLY A 522 -2.21 -43.44 28.93
CA GLY A 522 -1.71 -44.19 27.78
C GLY A 522 -2.05 -45.67 27.82
N PRO A 523 -1.64 -46.42 26.79
CA PRO A 523 -2.00 -47.82 26.64
C PRO A 523 -1.28 -48.71 27.65
N ALA A 524 -1.92 -49.83 28.02
CA ALA A 524 -1.34 -50.84 28.92
C ALA A 524 -0.12 -51.57 28.32
N THR A 525 0.23 -51.28 27.07
CA THR A 525 1.44 -51.74 26.39
C THR A 525 2.70 -51.00 26.84
N ILE A 526 2.57 -49.90 27.60
CA ILE A 526 3.67 -49.24 28.29
C ILE A 526 3.96 -49.96 29.61
N VAL A 527 5.07 -50.69 29.66
CA VAL A 527 5.49 -51.50 30.79
C VAL A 527 6.61 -50.83 31.56
N LEU A 528 6.29 -50.30 32.75
CA LEU A 528 7.24 -49.61 33.62
C LEU A 528 8.02 -50.58 34.52
N ASN A 529 9.25 -50.23 34.86
CA ASN A 529 10.05 -50.95 35.85
C ASN A 529 9.70 -50.50 37.28
N SER A 530 8.96 -51.33 38.02
CA SER A 530 8.59 -51.03 39.41
C SER A 530 9.77 -50.99 40.39
N ASN A 531 10.94 -51.54 40.00
CA ASN A 531 12.16 -51.51 40.80
C ASN A 531 13.13 -50.40 40.36
N PHE A 532 12.68 -49.45 39.55
CA PHE A 532 13.51 -48.31 39.13
C PHE A 532 14.02 -47.54 40.36
N ASP A 533 15.34 -47.42 40.47
CA ASP A 533 16.02 -46.67 41.53
C ASP A 533 16.93 -45.55 40.99
N GLY A 534 17.03 -45.42 39.65
CA GLY A 534 17.89 -44.44 38.97
C GLY A 534 19.40 -44.65 39.18
N LEU A 535 19.82 -45.75 39.84
CA LEU A 535 21.21 -46.08 40.19
C LEU A 535 21.59 -47.48 39.67
N PHE A 536 21.15 -48.53 40.37
CA PHE A 536 21.47 -49.92 40.04
C PHE A 536 20.45 -50.53 39.08
N SER A 537 19.27 -49.93 38.99
CA SER A 537 18.17 -50.24 38.09
C SER A 537 17.73 -48.97 37.34
N PRO A 538 18.54 -48.45 36.38
CA PRO A 538 18.24 -47.22 35.67
C PRO A 538 17.19 -47.38 34.57
N THR A 539 16.77 -48.59 34.21
CA THR A 539 15.74 -48.80 33.20
C THR A 539 14.38 -48.35 33.73
N LEU A 540 13.76 -47.35 33.11
CA LEU A 540 12.47 -46.82 33.50
C LEU A 540 11.33 -47.50 32.75
N ILE A 541 11.48 -47.61 31.42
CA ILE A 541 10.55 -48.28 30.51
C ILE A 541 11.20 -49.58 30.04
N ASN A 542 10.52 -50.71 30.30
CA ASN A 542 10.87 -52.01 29.72
C ASN A 542 10.32 -52.12 28.29
N SER A 543 10.76 -53.10 27.52
CA SER A 543 10.31 -53.35 26.14
C SER A 543 8.79 -53.23 25.96
N SER A 544 8.37 -52.06 25.48
CA SER A 544 6.97 -51.60 25.37
C SER A 544 6.58 -51.45 23.91
N SER A 545 5.30 -51.17 23.65
CA SER A 545 4.84 -50.79 22.31
C SER A 545 3.84 -49.64 22.37
N LEU A 546 3.83 -48.81 21.32
CA LEU A 546 2.97 -47.65 21.17
C LEU A 546 2.44 -47.63 19.73
N ALA A 547 1.12 -47.72 19.54
CA ALA A 547 0.54 -47.68 18.20
C ALA A 547 0.71 -46.29 17.57
N GLY A 548 0.47 -46.17 16.26
CA GLY A 548 0.57 -44.88 15.57
C GLY A 548 -0.32 -43.84 16.23
N HIS A 549 0.22 -42.63 16.44
CA HIS A 549 -0.46 -41.51 17.10
C HIS A 549 -0.94 -41.77 18.54
N GLU A 550 -0.50 -42.85 19.19
CA GLU A 550 -0.77 -43.04 20.62
C GLU A 550 0.20 -42.23 21.48
N ARG A 551 -0.32 -41.75 22.62
CA ARG A 551 0.43 -41.01 23.64
C ARG A 551 0.41 -41.74 24.97
N ALA A 552 1.47 -41.57 25.76
CA ALA A 552 1.57 -42.01 27.14
C ALA A 552 2.15 -40.93 28.05
N ARG A 553 1.72 -40.92 29.32
CA ARG A 553 2.30 -40.06 30.37
C ARG A 553 2.75 -40.88 31.56
N ILE A 554 3.99 -40.65 32.01
CA ILE A 554 4.63 -41.41 33.07
C ILE A 554 5.11 -40.45 34.15
N ARG A 555 4.90 -40.80 35.42
CA ARG A 555 5.38 -40.03 36.57
C ARG A 555 6.41 -40.80 37.38
N VAL A 556 7.46 -40.10 37.80
CA VAL A 556 8.44 -40.58 38.79
C VAL A 556 8.64 -39.50 39.84
N VAL A 557 8.72 -39.89 41.11
CA VAL A 557 8.96 -38.94 42.21
C VAL A 557 10.18 -39.38 43.01
N PHE A 558 11.13 -38.49 43.22
CA PHE A 558 12.33 -38.76 44.00
C PHE A 558 12.66 -37.60 44.94
N ASN A 559 13.32 -37.93 46.05
CA ASN A 559 13.79 -36.96 47.02
C ASN A 559 15.29 -36.74 46.82
N VAL A 560 15.71 -35.49 46.70
CA VAL A 560 17.11 -35.08 46.78
C VAL A 560 17.47 -34.97 48.25
N THR A 561 18.35 -35.85 48.72
CA THR A 561 18.74 -35.95 50.14
C THR A 561 19.81 -34.93 50.51
N ASN A 562 20.70 -34.61 49.56
CA ASN A 562 21.71 -33.56 49.71
C ASN A 562 21.69 -32.67 48.47
N VAL A 563 21.32 -31.40 48.67
CA VAL A 563 21.41 -30.38 47.61
C VAL A 563 22.89 -30.06 47.38
N THR A 564 23.33 -30.15 46.14
CA THR A 564 24.74 -30.00 45.77
C THR A 564 24.88 -29.17 44.50
N ASN A 565 26.07 -28.65 44.26
CA ASN A 565 26.43 -28.06 42.97
C ASN A 565 27.09 -29.13 42.09
N GLN A 566 26.44 -29.50 41.00
CA GLN A 566 26.94 -30.48 40.01
C GLN A 566 27.62 -29.81 38.79
N GLY A 567 28.00 -28.54 38.92
CA GLY A 567 28.63 -27.73 37.87
C GLY A 567 27.71 -26.66 37.27
N ASN A 568 26.41 -26.68 37.58
CA ASN A 568 25.40 -25.77 37.02
C ASN A 568 24.90 -24.70 38.01
N GLY A 569 25.49 -24.64 39.20
CA GLY A 569 24.97 -23.84 40.32
C GLY A 569 24.47 -24.73 41.46
N PHE A 570 24.37 -24.16 42.67
CA PHE A 570 23.94 -24.93 43.83
C PHE A 570 22.44 -25.22 43.75
N GLY A 571 22.08 -26.51 43.66
CA GLY A 571 20.68 -26.93 43.56
C GLY A 571 20.06 -26.85 42.16
N ILE A 572 20.85 -26.58 41.12
CA ILE A 572 20.38 -26.53 39.72
C ILE A 572 20.71 -27.87 39.04
N TYR A 573 19.67 -28.55 38.56
CA TYR A 573 19.73 -29.91 38.03
C TYR A 573 19.09 -30.00 36.63
N PRO A 574 19.82 -29.65 35.55
CA PRO A 574 19.34 -29.85 34.18
C PRO A 574 19.30 -31.34 33.85
N THR A 575 18.22 -31.77 33.19
CA THR A 575 17.93 -33.18 32.86
C THR A 575 17.42 -33.29 31.44
N GLY A 576 18.05 -34.16 30.64
CA GLY A 576 17.54 -34.63 29.36
C GLY A 576 17.39 -36.15 29.42
N TRP A 577 16.30 -36.68 28.88
CA TRP A 577 16.01 -38.11 28.92
C TRP A 577 15.76 -38.67 27.53
N SER A 578 16.41 -39.78 27.18
CA SER A 578 16.27 -40.40 25.87
C SER A 578 15.38 -41.64 25.87
N ILE A 579 14.64 -41.78 24.79
CA ILE A 579 13.83 -42.95 24.48
C ILE A 579 14.25 -43.55 23.13
N SER A 580 14.07 -44.86 22.97
CA SER A 580 14.37 -45.54 21.70
C SER A 580 13.46 -46.75 21.50
N GLY A 581 13.23 -47.11 20.24
CA GLY A 581 12.45 -48.27 19.83
C GLY A 581 12.69 -48.62 18.37
N ALA A 582 11.83 -49.45 17.79
CA ALA A 582 11.82 -49.69 16.35
C ALA A 582 10.40 -49.92 15.85
N ASP A 583 10.10 -49.52 14.62
CA ASP A 583 8.79 -49.79 14.00
C ASP A 583 8.58 -51.29 13.67
N ILE A 584 7.42 -51.61 13.11
CA ILE A 584 7.08 -52.99 12.67
C ILE A 584 7.99 -53.53 11.55
N PHE A 585 8.74 -52.66 10.87
CA PHE A 585 9.68 -53.01 9.80
C PHE A 585 11.13 -53.10 10.31
N GLY A 586 11.38 -52.75 11.58
CA GLY A 586 12.69 -52.76 12.21
C GLY A 586 13.48 -51.46 12.05
N THR A 587 12.85 -50.39 11.58
CA THR A 587 13.44 -49.04 11.50
C THR A 587 13.63 -48.50 12.91
N PRO A 588 14.86 -48.18 13.35
CA PRO A 588 15.08 -47.62 14.68
C PRO A 588 14.52 -46.19 14.76
N VAL A 589 13.92 -45.88 15.90
CA VAL A 589 13.47 -44.53 16.27
C VAL A 589 14.05 -44.16 17.63
N SER A 590 14.40 -42.90 17.83
CA SER A 590 14.91 -42.40 19.10
C SER A 590 14.70 -40.91 19.21
N ASP A 591 14.64 -40.43 20.44
CA ASP A 591 14.44 -39.01 20.73
C ASP A 591 15.02 -38.63 22.11
N VAL A 592 15.27 -37.34 22.33
CA VAL A 592 15.67 -36.76 23.63
C VAL A 592 14.58 -35.80 24.10
N SER A 593 14.36 -35.72 25.41
CA SER A 593 13.22 -34.99 25.93
C SER A 593 13.35 -33.48 25.78
N ASP A 594 12.29 -32.85 25.26
CA ASP A 594 12.05 -31.41 25.39
C ASP A 594 11.69 -30.98 26.83
N ASN A 595 11.90 -29.71 27.14
CA ASN A 595 11.40 -29.10 28.36
C ASN A 595 9.88 -28.83 28.27
N GLY A 596 9.10 -29.39 29.19
CA GLY A 596 7.66 -29.19 29.29
C GLY A 596 6.84 -30.43 28.94
N ILE A 597 5.71 -30.22 28.24
CA ILE A 597 4.72 -31.28 27.95
C ILE A 597 4.51 -31.56 26.47
N VAL A 598 5.05 -30.70 25.61
CA VAL A 598 4.92 -30.77 24.15
C VAL A 598 6.15 -31.51 23.63
N VAL A 599 5.93 -32.57 22.86
CA VAL A 599 6.95 -33.52 22.38
C VAL A 599 7.45 -33.23 20.96
N ASP A 600 6.85 -32.22 20.33
CA ASP A 600 7.09 -31.76 18.97
C ASP A 600 6.48 -30.35 18.93
N SER A 601 7.27 -29.36 19.31
CA SER A 601 6.79 -28.00 19.57
C SER A 601 6.36 -27.28 18.31
N ASN A 602 6.96 -27.65 17.18
CA ASN A 602 6.65 -27.07 15.87
C ASN A 602 5.61 -27.89 15.08
N GLY A 603 5.31 -29.12 15.52
CA GLY A 603 4.28 -30.00 14.97
C GLY A 603 4.61 -30.61 13.60
N ASN A 604 5.89 -30.68 13.23
CA ASN A 604 6.32 -31.13 11.91
C ASN A 604 6.60 -32.64 11.81
N GLY A 605 6.43 -33.38 12.90
CA GLY A 605 6.64 -34.81 13.01
C GLY A 605 8.09 -35.25 13.23
N ASN A 606 9.02 -34.31 13.50
CA ASN A 606 10.42 -34.58 13.79
C ASN A 606 10.87 -33.94 15.12
N ALA A 607 10.67 -34.64 16.23
CA ALA A 607 11.01 -34.18 17.58
C ALA A 607 12.51 -33.87 17.86
N GLY A 608 13.42 -34.22 16.94
CA GLY A 608 14.87 -34.01 17.10
C GLY A 608 15.42 -32.80 16.33
N ASP A 609 14.60 -31.79 16.05
CA ASP A 609 15.02 -30.61 15.30
C ASP A 609 15.94 -29.65 16.09
N PRO A 610 16.74 -28.80 15.42
CA PRO A 610 17.51 -27.77 16.11
C PRO A 610 16.60 -26.81 16.89
N GLY A 611 16.74 -26.79 18.21
CA GLY A 611 15.87 -26.01 19.10
C GLY A 611 14.78 -26.85 19.78
N GLU A 612 14.71 -28.13 19.44
CA GLU A 612 14.07 -29.20 20.20
C GLU A 612 15.19 -30.02 20.89
N ASP A 613 14.88 -30.84 21.89
CA ASP A 613 15.79 -31.49 22.86
C ASP A 613 16.27 -30.60 24.04
N ASP A 614 15.45 -29.66 24.50
CA ASP A 614 15.82 -28.75 25.59
C ASP A 614 15.91 -29.44 26.96
N LEU A 615 16.99 -29.17 27.69
CA LEU A 615 17.17 -29.70 29.05
C LEU A 615 16.12 -29.12 30.00
N THR A 616 15.35 -30.00 30.65
CA THR A 616 14.48 -29.61 31.75
C THR A 616 15.30 -29.26 32.98
N VAL A 617 15.19 -28.02 33.47
CA VAL A 617 15.92 -27.57 34.66
C VAL A 617 15.05 -27.73 35.91
N SER A 618 15.51 -28.54 36.86
CA SER A 618 14.95 -28.56 38.22
C SER A 618 15.80 -27.78 39.18
N ILE A 619 15.19 -26.87 39.95
CA ILE A 619 15.89 -26.05 40.93
C ILE A 619 15.40 -26.34 42.34
N ILE A 620 16.31 -26.75 43.22
CA ILE A 620 16.11 -26.88 44.66
C ILE A 620 16.93 -25.79 45.36
N GLY A 621 16.29 -24.67 45.70
CA GLY A 621 16.98 -23.51 46.27
C GLY A 621 16.13 -22.24 46.19
N GLU A 622 16.73 -21.07 46.42
CA GLU A 622 16.06 -19.77 46.30
C GLU A 622 16.06 -19.28 44.85
N GLU A 623 14.88 -19.03 44.28
CA GLU A 623 14.64 -18.41 42.97
C GLU A 623 13.99 -17.05 43.20
N SER A 624 14.74 -15.99 42.88
CA SER A 624 14.31 -14.59 43.04
C SER A 624 13.90 -14.04 41.67
N ILE A 625 12.61 -14.10 41.35
CA ILE A 625 12.09 -13.63 40.07
C ILE A 625 10.94 -12.65 40.35
N LEU A 626 11.02 -11.47 39.74
CA LEU A 626 10.04 -10.39 39.85
C LEU A 626 9.69 -10.00 38.43
N GLY A 627 8.41 -10.06 38.06
CA GLY A 627 7.91 -9.50 36.80
C GLY A 627 7.28 -8.13 37.02
N ALA A 628 7.36 -7.27 36.01
CA ALA A 628 6.67 -5.99 35.92
C ALA A 628 5.96 -5.82 34.57
N ALA A 629 4.77 -5.22 34.58
CA ALA A 629 4.11 -4.70 33.38
C ALA A 629 3.60 -3.28 33.63
N LEU A 630 3.53 -2.49 32.57
CA LEU A 630 3.07 -1.11 32.59
C LEU A 630 1.99 -0.93 31.55
N GLN A 631 0.83 -0.42 31.97
CA GLN A 631 -0.20 0.05 31.05
C GLN A 631 -0.33 1.55 31.16
N ALA A 632 -0.33 2.25 30.02
CA ALA A 632 -0.60 3.67 29.96
C ALA A 632 -1.95 3.95 29.27
N SER A 633 -2.71 4.90 29.81
CA SER A 633 -3.95 5.38 29.20
C SER A 633 -4.04 6.91 29.26
N ILE A 634 -4.68 7.51 28.26
CA ILE A 634 -4.69 8.98 28.09
C ILE A 634 -6.13 9.50 28.14
N ALA A 635 -6.34 10.57 28.90
CA ALA A 635 -7.56 11.35 28.89
C ALA A 635 -7.22 12.85 28.88
N GLY A 636 -7.35 13.50 27.72
CA GLY A 636 -6.90 14.88 27.53
C GLY A 636 -5.38 14.98 27.68
N ASN A 637 -4.89 15.81 28.61
CA ASN A 637 -3.47 15.94 28.94
C ASN A 637 -3.04 15.10 30.16
N VAL A 638 -3.90 14.20 30.65
CA VAL A 638 -3.59 13.33 31.79
C VAL A 638 -3.25 11.93 31.28
N VAL A 639 -2.08 11.43 31.65
CA VAL A 639 -1.71 10.02 31.50
C VAL A 639 -1.95 9.31 32.82
N THR A 640 -2.66 8.19 32.79
CA THR A 640 -2.77 7.26 33.91
C THR A 640 -1.91 6.05 33.62
N TYR A 641 -1.05 5.71 34.56
CA TYR A 641 -0.19 4.53 34.52
C TYR A 641 -0.68 3.51 35.55
N ASP A 642 -0.85 2.28 35.11
CA ASP A 642 -1.12 1.13 35.95
C ASP A 642 0.07 0.18 35.87
N VAL A 643 0.80 0.05 36.97
CA VAL A 643 1.96 -0.85 37.13
C VAL A 643 1.49 -2.14 37.78
N TYR A 644 1.84 -3.26 37.17
CA TYR A 644 1.56 -4.61 37.65
C TYR A 644 2.88 -5.24 38.09
N LEU A 645 2.90 -5.87 39.25
CA LEU A 645 4.05 -6.61 39.78
C LEU A 645 3.63 -8.03 40.14
N GLU A 646 4.49 -8.99 39.88
CA GLU A 646 4.31 -10.38 40.31
C GLU A 646 5.63 -11.00 40.78
N ASN A 647 5.60 -11.66 41.95
CA ASN A 647 6.73 -12.48 42.38
C ASN A 647 6.56 -13.91 41.83
N LEU A 648 7.18 -14.16 40.68
CA LEU A 648 7.21 -15.44 39.98
C LEU A 648 8.23 -16.43 40.59
N GLY A 649 9.07 -15.94 41.51
CA GLY A 649 10.06 -16.74 42.23
C GLY A 649 9.44 -17.66 43.28
N ASN A 650 10.28 -18.44 43.97
CA ASN A 650 9.84 -19.41 44.98
C ASN A 650 10.12 -18.95 46.43
N ILE A 651 10.55 -17.71 46.61
CA ILE A 651 10.86 -17.07 47.89
C ILE A 651 10.22 -15.69 47.99
N THR A 652 9.98 -15.21 49.23
CA THR A 652 9.51 -13.83 49.45
C THR A 652 10.62 -12.84 49.12
N LEU A 653 10.33 -11.88 48.24
CA LEU A 653 11.22 -10.78 47.93
C LEU A 653 11.12 -9.68 48.99
N SER A 654 12.25 -9.05 49.30
CA SER A 654 12.37 -7.93 50.23
C SER A 654 12.97 -6.70 49.53
N ASN A 655 12.81 -5.53 50.13
CA ASN A 655 13.25 -4.25 49.53
C ASN A 655 12.70 -4.04 48.12
N VAL A 656 11.44 -4.42 47.90
CA VAL A 656 10.80 -4.24 46.59
C VAL A 656 10.70 -2.76 46.26
N SER A 657 11.15 -2.39 45.08
CA SER A 657 11.30 -1.02 44.58
C SER A 657 10.83 -0.96 43.12
N VAL A 658 10.16 0.12 42.73
CA VAL A 658 9.75 0.35 41.34
C VAL A 658 10.15 1.77 40.98
N LEU A 659 11.14 1.89 40.11
CA LEU A 659 11.67 3.18 39.68
C LEU A 659 10.99 3.61 38.38
N ASP A 660 10.46 4.83 38.37
CA ASP A 660 9.99 5.51 37.17
C ASP A 660 10.62 6.91 37.09
N ASN A 661 11.33 7.16 35.98
CA ASN A 661 12.03 8.42 35.72
C ASN A 661 11.28 9.25 34.69
N LEU A 662 10.23 9.92 35.15
CA LEU A 662 9.40 10.77 34.31
C LEU A 662 10.13 11.99 33.72
N ASP A 663 11.26 12.41 34.30
CA ASP A 663 12.12 13.43 33.70
C ASP A 663 12.76 12.95 32.39
N GLN A 664 13.04 11.64 32.25
CA GLN A 664 13.51 11.05 31.00
C GLN A 664 12.39 10.86 29.98
N VAL A 665 11.16 10.62 30.45
CA VAL A 665 9.99 10.45 29.58
C VAL A 665 9.53 11.80 29.02
N PHE A 666 9.16 12.73 29.90
CA PHE A 666 8.45 13.96 29.53
C PHE A 666 9.33 15.21 29.51
N GLY A 667 10.55 15.11 30.04
CA GLY A 667 11.43 16.26 30.27
C GLY A 667 11.17 16.92 31.64
N ALA A 668 12.27 17.28 32.32
CA ALA A 668 12.20 17.90 33.65
C ALA A 668 11.36 19.18 33.65
N GLY A 669 10.33 19.22 34.50
CA GLY A 669 9.43 20.36 34.66
C GLY A 669 8.26 20.43 33.67
N ASN A 670 8.07 19.42 32.80
CA ASN A 670 6.99 19.39 31.80
C ASN A 670 5.74 18.60 32.25
N TYR A 671 5.73 18.10 33.48
CA TYR A 671 4.60 17.34 34.03
C TYR A 671 4.37 17.70 35.50
N SER A 672 3.21 17.32 36.01
CA SER A 672 2.89 17.35 37.43
C SER A 672 2.13 16.10 37.82
N ILE A 673 2.34 15.59 39.04
CA ILE A 673 1.60 14.44 39.55
C ILE A 673 0.13 14.85 39.77
N ALA A 674 -0.77 14.28 38.99
CA ALA A 674 -2.21 14.51 39.06
C ALA A 674 -2.85 13.65 40.16
N ALA A 675 -2.42 12.39 40.27
CA ALA A 675 -2.73 11.51 41.38
C ALA A 675 -1.47 10.79 41.85
N ALA A 676 -1.19 10.85 43.15
CA ALA A 676 -0.09 10.12 43.77
C ALA A 676 -0.31 8.59 43.68
N PRO A 677 0.76 7.78 43.74
CA PRO A 677 0.64 6.32 43.69
C PRO A 677 -0.37 5.78 44.71
N ALA A 678 -1.28 4.94 44.23
CA ALA A 678 -2.32 4.27 45.02
C ALA A 678 -2.41 2.80 44.61
N PHE A 679 -2.66 1.91 45.56
CA PHE A 679 -2.93 0.51 45.24
C PHE A 679 -4.34 0.35 44.69
N THR A 680 -4.45 -0.29 43.53
CA THR A 680 -5.70 -0.85 43.01
C THR A 680 -5.81 -2.34 43.38
N VAL A 681 -4.67 -3.02 43.54
CA VAL A 681 -4.53 -4.33 44.19
C VAL A 681 -3.41 -4.24 45.23
N ASP A 682 -3.76 -4.31 46.50
CA ASP A 682 -2.83 -4.19 47.64
C ASP A 682 -2.44 -5.58 48.17
N PRO A 683 -1.16 -5.99 48.10
CA PRO A 683 -0.69 -7.23 48.71
C PRO A 683 -0.60 -7.16 50.25
N GLY A 684 -0.79 -5.99 50.85
CA GLY A 684 -0.77 -5.73 52.29
C GLY A 684 0.63 -5.63 52.91
N THR A 685 1.68 -5.88 52.12
CA THR A 685 3.09 -5.94 52.58
C THR A 685 4.02 -4.96 51.88
N LEU A 686 3.50 -4.21 50.90
CA LEU A 686 4.20 -3.11 50.24
C LEU A 686 3.73 -1.77 50.82
N SER A 687 4.60 -0.77 50.82
CA SER A 687 4.27 0.60 51.23
C SER A 687 4.53 1.56 50.07
N LEU A 688 3.54 2.39 49.71
CA LEU A 688 3.68 3.37 48.65
C LEU A 688 4.52 4.57 49.11
N ASN A 689 5.34 5.10 48.21
CA ASN A 689 6.04 6.35 48.41
C ASN A 689 5.11 7.53 48.05
N GLY A 690 4.44 8.09 49.06
CA GLY A 690 3.61 9.28 48.88
C GLY A 690 4.38 10.54 48.45
N GLY A 691 5.72 10.50 48.46
CA GLY A 691 6.60 11.56 47.96
C GLY A 691 7.08 11.35 46.52
N PHE A 692 6.62 10.30 45.83
CA PHE A 692 6.92 10.09 44.41
C PHE A 692 6.57 11.33 43.59
N ASN A 693 7.54 11.79 42.80
CA ASN A 693 7.39 12.96 41.95
C ASN A 693 7.99 12.76 40.55
N GLY A 694 8.54 11.58 40.23
CA GLY A 694 9.21 11.29 38.96
C GLY A 694 10.51 12.06 38.70
N SER A 695 10.89 12.97 39.60
CA SER A 695 12.04 13.89 39.49
C SER A 695 12.85 13.89 40.78
N GLY A 696 13.91 13.07 40.82
CA GLY A 696 14.76 12.88 41.99
C GLY A 696 14.15 11.98 43.09
N SER A 697 12.82 11.85 43.19
CA SER A 697 12.14 10.78 43.93
C SER A 697 11.42 9.85 42.95
N LEU A 698 12.18 8.88 42.44
CA LEU A 698 11.77 7.99 41.34
C LEU A 698 11.02 6.74 41.80
N ASP A 699 11.20 6.32 43.06
CA ASP A 699 10.58 5.08 43.54
C ASP A 699 9.10 5.30 43.86
N LEU A 700 8.22 4.47 43.28
CA LEU A 700 6.79 4.43 43.60
C LEU A 700 6.54 3.78 44.98
N LEU A 701 7.51 3.00 45.48
CA LEU A 701 7.43 2.31 46.76
C LEU A 701 8.39 2.93 47.78
N ALA A 702 7.99 2.90 49.05
CA ALA A 702 8.86 3.23 50.19
C ALA A 702 9.57 1.99 50.75
N GLY A 703 9.40 0.84 50.08
CA GLY A 703 9.87 -0.49 50.48
C GLY A 703 8.75 -1.43 50.89
N GLY A 704 9.14 -2.67 51.21
CA GLY A 704 8.22 -3.72 51.61
C GLY A 704 8.71 -5.09 51.17
N THR A 705 7.82 -6.08 51.26
CA THR A 705 8.06 -7.44 50.78
C THR A 705 6.96 -7.87 49.83
N LEU A 706 7.26 -8.75 48.89
CA LEU A 706 6.27 -9.39 48.02
C LEU A 706 6.38 -10.91 48.18
N SER A 707 5.34 -11.54 48.73
CA SER A 707 5.30 -12.99 48.94
C SER A 707 5.26 -13.76 47.62
N VAL A 708 5.59 -15.04 47.65
CA VAL A 708 5.56 -15.94 46.48
C VAL A 708 4.16 -15.94 45.84
N GLY A 709 4.09 -15.70 44.53
CA GLY A 709 2.85 -15.61 43.75
C GLY A 709 1.92 -14.46 44.15
N ALA A 710 2.39 -13.52 44.98
CA ALA A 710 1.62 -12.32 45.29
C ALA A 710 1.77 -11.31 44.16
N THR A 711 0.66 -10.67 43.81
CA THR A 711 0.62 -9.58 42.84
C THR A 711 0.35 -8.25 43.52
N ALA A 712 0.80 -7.17 42.90
CA ALA A 712 0.46 -5.80 43.27
C ALA A 712 0.10 -5.00 42.02
N GLN A 713 -0.90 -4.13 42.15
CA GLN A 713 -1.24 -3.17 41.11
C GLN A 713 -1.23 -1.76 41.69
N ILE A 714 -0.44 -0.89 41.07
CA ILE A 714 -0.20 0.49 41.50
C ILE A 714 -0.66 1.42 40.38
N SER A 715 -1.58 2.33 40.69
CA SER A 715 -2.07 3.34 39.75
C SER A 715 -1.60 4.73 40.17
N PHE A 716 -1.09 5.50 39.22
CA PHE A 716 -0.79 6.93 39.41
C PHE A 716 -1.09 7.68 38.11
N SER A 717 -1.26 9.00 38.20
CA SER A 717 -1.48 9.81 36.99
C SER A 717 -0.68 11.09 37.00
N VAL A 718 -0.33 11.53 35.79
CA VAL A 718 0.47 12.72 35.53
C VAL A 718 -0.26 13.62 34.55
N THR A 719 -0.29 14.92 34.83
CA THR A 719 -0.75 15.93 33.88
C THR A 719 0.46 16.46 33.12
N ILE A 720 0.43 16.31 31.80
CA ILE A 720 1.45 16.87 30.90
C ILE A 720 1.11 18.34 30.66
N ILE A 721 2.13 19.19 30.79
CA ILE A 721 1.99 20.65 30.69
C ILE A 721 2.04 21.07 29.22
N ASN A 722 3.12 20.72 28.51
CA ASN A 722 3.28 21.02 27.09
C ASN A 722 3.77 19.77 26.34
N PRO A 723 2.93 19.14 25.48
CA PRO A 723 3.41 18.11 24.57
C PRO A 723 4.61 18.61 23.77
N SER A 724 5.67 17.83 23.71
CA SER A 724 6.97 18.16 23.13
C SER A 724 7.48 16.98 22.33
N ASN A 725 8.38 17.21 21.38
CA ASN A 725 9.07 16.12 20.70
C ASN A 725 10.31 15.71 21.51
N VAL A 726 10.37 14.45 21.91
CA VAL A 726 11.52 13.84 22.62
C VAL A 726 12.33 12.89 21.75
N GLY A 727 12.19 12.99 20.43
CA GLY A 727 12.84 12.13 19.43
C GLY A 727 11.96 10.99 18.90
N LEU A 728 10.68 10.93 19.31
CA LEU A 728 9.69 9.93 18.86
C LEU A 728 8.54 10.56 18.05
N GLY A 729 8.58 11.87 17.80
CA GLY A 729 7.49 12.65 17.21
C GLY A 729 6.79 13.54 18.26
N LEU A 730 6.16 14.62 17.80
CA LEU A 730 5.51 15.60 18.68
C LEU A 730 4.35 14.97 19.47
N GLY A 731 4.48 15.00 20.80
CA GLY A 731 3.48 14.43 21.70
C GLY A 731 3.51 12.90 21.80
N VAL A 732 4.56 12.25 21.28
CA VAL A 732 4.79 10.82 21.43
C VAL A 732 5.86 10.58 22.51
N TYR A 733 5.54 9.73 23.48
CA TYR A 733 6.37 9.41 24.62
C TYR A 733 6.45 7.90 24.82
N SER A 734 7.55 7.42 25.38
CA SER A 734 7.75 6.03 25.77
C SER A 734 8.11 6.00 27.25
N ASN A 735 7.40 5.18 28.03
CA ASN A 735 7.70 4.98 29.45
C ASN A 735 7.94 3.50 29.73
N GLN A 736 8.88 3.23 30.62
CA GLN A 736 9.19 1.90 31.13
C GLN A 736 9.64 2.04 32.57
N VAL A 737 9.05 1.24 33.46
CA VAL A 737 9.48 1.20 34.85
C VAL A 737 10.51 0.10 35.05
N THR A 738 11.38 0.27 36.04
CA THR A 738 12.31 -0.79 36.45
C THR A 738 11.97 -1.26 37.87
N ALA A 739 11.65 -2.54 38.01
CA ALA A 739 11.33 -3.15 39.29
C ALA A 739 12.52 -3.94 39.85
N PHE A 740 12.70 -3.92 41.18
CA PHE A 740 13.74 -4.67 41.87
C PHE A 740 13.20 -5.36 43.13
N GLY A 741 13.83 -6.46 43.52
CA GLY A 741 13.61 -7.12 44.80
C GLY A 741 14.78 -8.00 45.23
N ASN A 742 14.95 -8.23 46.54
CA ASN A 742 16.02 -9.05 47.09
C ASN A 742 15.50 -10.35 47.70
N GLY A 743 16.12 -11.46 47.31
CA GLY A 743 15.96 -12.73 48.01
C GLY A 743 16.68 -12.77 49.37
N PRO A 744 16.32 -13.68 50.28
CA PRO A 744 16.91 -13.77 51.62
C PRO A 744 18.43 -14.00 51.63
N SER A 745 18.97 -14.68 50.61
CA SER A 745 20.42 -14.86 50.44
C SER A 745 21.14 -13.67 49.80
N GLY A 746 20.41 -12.60 49.46
CA GLY A 746 20.96 -11.40 48.82
C GLY A 746 21.00 -11.46 47.29
N THR A 747 20.36 -12.46 46.68
CA THR A 747 20.06 -12.49 45.23
C THR A 747 19.19 -11.31 44.84
N LEU A 748 19.42 -10.76 43.65
CA LEU A 748 18.65 -9.62 43.12
C LEU A 748 17.73 -10.13 42.00
N ALA A 749 16.43 -9.88 42.16
CA ALA A 749 15.45 -9.90 41.08
C ALA A 749 15.36 -8.48 40.51
N ALA A 750 15.40 -8.35 39.19
CA ALA A 750 15.30 -7.08 38.49
C ALA A 750 14.56 -7.29 37.18
N ASP A 751 13.71 -6.34 36.82
CA ASP A 751 12.93 -6.45 35.60
C ASP A 751 12.57 -5.07 35.01
N PHE A 752 12.44 -5.03 33.69
CA PHE A 752 11.93 -3.88 32.94
C PHE A 752 10.48 -4.17 32.57
N SER A 753 9.58 -3.21 32.80
CA SER A 753 8.17 -3.48 32.51
C SER A 753 7.91 -3.73 31.03
N ASP A 754 7.08 -4.74 30.76
CA ASP A 754 6.47 -4.95 29.44
C ASP A 754 5.20 -4.11 29.24
N ASP A 755 4.80 -3.87 27.99
CA ASP A 755 3.60 -3.10 27.66
C ASP A 755 2.33 -3.92 27.89
N GLY A 756 1.43 -3.38 28.70
CA GLY A 756 0.14 -3.99 29.00
C GLY A 756 0.00 -4.35 30.47
N ILE A 757 -0.64 -5.49 30.74
CA ILE A 757 -1.16 -5.83 32.07
C ILE A 757 -0.56 -7.10 32.68
N ASP A 758 0.18 -7.86 31.90
CA ASP A 758 0.69 -9.18 32.29
C ASP A 758 2.21 -9.12 32.45
N PRO A 759 2.74 -9.26 33.69
CA PRO A 759 4.17 -9.28 33.92
C PRO A 759 4.93 -10.48 33.32
N ASP A 760 4.25 -11.53 32.85
CA ASP A 760 4.85 -12.69 32.15
C ASP A 760 3.87 -13.16 31.06
N PRO A 761 3.77 -12.44 29.93
CA PRO A 761 2.76 -12.67 28.91
C PRO A 761 2.74 -14.10 28.32
N ASN A 762 3.90 -14.75 28.23
CA ASN A 762 4.00 -16.13 27.73
C ASN A 762 3.81 -17.20 28.83
N GLY A 763 3.86 -16.79 30.11
CA GLY A 763 3.62 -17.64 31.27
C GLY A 763 4.69 -18.70 31.54
N ASN A 764 5.92 -18.48 31.07
CA ASN A 764 7.03 -19.43 31.21
C ASN A 764 7.80 -19.25 32.54
N GLY A 765 7.48 -18.24 33.34
CA GLY A 765 8.11 -17.91 34.61
C GLY A 765 9.39 -17.08 34.50
N ASN A 766 9.70 -16.53 33.32
CA ASN A 766 10.86 -15.68 33.08
C ASN A 766 10.44 -14.35 32.42
N PRO A 767 10.12 -13.32 33.23
CA PRO A 767 9.58 -12.05 32.73
C PRO A 767 10.62 -11.18 31.99
N SER A 768 11.89 -11.61 31.96
CA SER A 768 13.00 -10.84 31.35
C SER A 768 13.41 -11.37 29.97
N ASP A 769 12.56 -12.20 29.36
CA ASP A 769 12.82 -12.81 28.06
C ASP A 769 12.76 -11.81 26.89
N ALA A 770 13.35 -12.21 25.76
CA ALA A 770 13.34 -11.39 24.56
C ALA A 770 11.90 -11.21 24.06
N GLY A 771 11.43 -9.95 24.04
CA GLY A 771 10.07 -9.59 23.67
C GLY A 771 9.10 -9.44 24.83
N GLU A 772 9.58 -9.46 26.08
CA GLU A 772 8.77 -9.24 27.31
C GLU A 772 9.32 -8.07 28.14
N SER A 773 9.88 -7.06 27.47
CA SER A 773 10.39 -5.84 28.09
C SER A 773 10.16 -4.66 27.16
N ASP A 774 8.99 -4.62 26.52
CA ASP A 774 8.60 -3.58 25.58
C ASP A 774 8.08 -2.34 26.33
N PRO A 775 8.63 -1.14 26.07
CA PRO A 775 8.14 0.09 26.71
C PRO A 775 6.72 0.47 26.28
N SER A 776 5.91 0.99 27.21
CA SER A 776 4.58 1.52 26.89
C SER A 776 4.66 2.83 26.11
N ILE A 777 3.95 2.90 24.98
CA ILE A 777 3.90 4.08 24.11
C ILE A 777 2.65 4.92 24.38
N ILE A 778 2.84 6.23 24.48
CA ILE A 778 1.81 7.23 24.76
C ILE A 778 1.84 8.24 23.62
N SER A 779 0.70 8.49 22.98
CA SER A 779 0.58 9.48 21.92
C SER A 779 -0.54 10.46 22.20
N PHE A 780 -0.19 11.73 22.36
CA PHE A 780 -1.15 12.83 22.44
C PHE A 780 -1.54 13.27 21.03
N ALA A 781 -2.83 13.56 20.85
CA ALA A 781 -3.27 14.28 19.66
C ALA A 781 -2.58 15.65 19.63
N SER A 782 -1.77 15.89 18.60
CA SER A 782 -1.03 17.12 18.38
C SER A 782 -1.58 17.83 17.14
N SER A 783 -1.62 19.16 17.22
CA SER A 783 -2.02 20.02 16.12
C SER A 783 -0.77 20.81 15.72
N ALA A 784 -0.26 20.56 14.51
CA ALA A 784 0.89 21.24 13.95
C ALA A 784 0.66 21.41 12.45
N ILE A 785 0.97 22.59 11.92
CA ILE A 785 0.87 22.89 10.50
C ILE A 785 2.19 23.51 10.06
N GLY A 786 2.72 23.03 8.94
CA GLY A 786 3.93 23.57 8.32
C GLY A 786 3.60 24.23 7.00
N VAL A 787 4.31 25.31 6.68
CA VAL A 787 4.33 25.93 5.36
C VAL A 787 5.75 26.16 4.87
N ALA A 788 6.04 25.82 3.62
CA ALA A 788 7.27 26.21 2.94
C ALA A 788 6.95 27.02 1.68
N LYS A 789 7.89 27.85 1.28
CA LYS A 789 7.74 28.75 0.14
C LYS A 789 8.99 28.76 -0.72
N LEU A 790 8.79 28.38 -1.98
CA LEU A 790 9.83 28.47 -3.00
C LEU A 790 9.48 29.59 -3.99
N ALA A 791 10.37 30.57 -4.10
CA ALA A 791 10.28 31.62 -5.11
C ALA A 791 11.27 31.36 -6.26
N THR A 792 10.76 31.19 -7.47
CA THR A 792 11.59 31.10 -8.69
C THR A 792 11.42 32.35 -9.54
N VAL A 793 12.52 33.08 -9.76
CA VAL A 793 12.53 34.33 -10.53
C VAL A 793 12.96 34.07 -11.98
N ASN A 794 12.12 34.46 -12.94
CA ASN A 794 12.44 34.47 -14.36
C ASN A 794 12.13 35.84 -14.97
N GLY A 795 13.16 36.70 -15.02
CA GLY A 795 13.00 38.08 -15.45
C GLY A 795 12.13 38.86 -14.46
N ALA A 796 10.99 39.38 -14.94
CA ALA A 796 10.03 40.10 -14.10
C ALA A 796 8.98 39.18 -13.45
N LEU A 797 8.93 37.90 -13.83
CA LEU A 797 8.00 36.92 -13.28
C LEU A 797 8.63 36.22 -12.08
N ILE A 798 7.84 36.06 -11.03
CA ILE A 798 8.18 35.32 -9.82
C ILE A 798 7.10 34.27 -9.64
N THR A 799 7.51 33.00 -9.71
CA THR A 799 6.63 31.87 -9.37
C THR A 799 6.83 31.56 -7.90
N PHE A 800 5.76 31.64 -7.13
CA PHE A 800 5.70 31.17 -5.75
C PHE A 800 5.03 29.80 -5.72
N ASP A 801 5.75 28.82 -5.19
CA ASP A 801 5.21 27.52 -4.79
C ASP A 801 5.09 27.51 -3.27
N TYR A 802 3.87 27.28 -2.78
CA TYR A 802 3.54 27.19 -1.37
C TYR A 802 3.24 25.75 -1.06
N PHE A 803 3.89 25.25 -0.03
CA PHE A 803 3.90 23.87 0.37
C PHE A 803 3.25 23.84 1.74
N VAL A 804 2.06 23.25 1.91
CA VAL A 804 1.36 23.18 3.21
C VAL A 804 1.28 21.74 3.67
N GLU A 805 1.46 21.44 4.95
CA GLU A 805 1.31 20.10 5.50
C GLU A 805 0.78 20.12 6.94
N ASN A 806 -0.10 19.18 7.27
CA ASN A 806 -0.46 18.92 8.65
C ASN A 806 0.55 17.96 9.28
N LEU A 807 1.54 18.53 9.98
CA LEU A 807 2.57 17.80 10.71
C LEU A 807 2.05 17.16 12.01
N GLY A 808 0.83 17.51 12.42
CA GLY A 808 0.18 16.98 13.62
C GLY A 808 -0.54 15.65 13.40
N SER A 809 -0.93 15.02 14.50
CA SER A 809 -1.73 13.78 14.51
C SER A 809 -3.25 14.01 14.55
N ALA A 810 -3.70 15.26 14.61
CA ALA A 810 -5.11 15.66 14.59
C ALA A 810 -5.48 16.43 13.29
N PRO A 811 -6.69 16.25 12.73
CA PRO A 811 -7.14 17.05 11.60
C PRO A 811 -7.28 18.52 12.00
N LEU A 812 -6.89 19.42 11.08
CA LEU A 812 -6.98 20.87 11.29
C LEU A 812 -8.08 21.47 10.42
N THR A 813 -8.74 22.53 10.91
CA THR A 813 -9.85 23.18 10.22
C THR A 813 -9.68 24.70 10.17
N GLU A 814 -10.43 25.34 9.27
CA GLU A 814 -10.39 26.78 9.02
C GLU A 814 -8.96 27.28 8.73
N ILE A 815 -8.24 26.55 7.86
CA ILE A 815 -6.87 26.88 7.51
C ILE A 815 -6.82 28.25 6.81
N SER A 816 -5.98 29.12 7.34
CA SER A 816 -5.75 30.48 6.86
C SER A 816 -4.30 30.64 6.44
N LEU A 817 -4.06 30.86 5.15
CA LEU A 817 -2.75 31.14 4.57
C LEU A 817 -2.75 32.55 3.98
N VAL A 818 -1.95 33.45 4.55
CA VAL A 818 -2.00 34.88 4.23
C VAL A 818 -0.74 35.32 3.49
N GLU A 819 -0.94 35.96 2.34
CA GLU A 819 0.11 36.55 1.50
C GLU A 819 -0.23 38.01 1.18
N ASP A 820 0.60 38.93 1.67
CA ASP A 820 0.47 40.38 1.41
C ASP A 820 1.55 40.83 0.42
N LEU A 821 1.23 40.79 -0.86
CA LEU A 821 2.14 41.18 -1.93
C LEU A 821 2.38 42.70 -1.98
N ASP A 822 1.49 43.52 -1.41
CA ASP A 822 1.70 44.97 -1.29
C ASP A 822 2.87 45.27 -0.36
N SER A 823 3.02 44.49 0.71
CA SER A 823 4.16 44.61 1.63
C SER A 823 5.50 44.21 0.99
N VAL A 824 5.46 43.29 0.04
CA VAL A 824 6.64 42.70 -0.61
C VAL A 824 7.11 43.57 -1.77
N PHE A 825 6.21 43.93 -2.69
CA PHE A 825 6.56 44.61 -3.94
C PHE A 825 6.19 46.10 -3.95
N GLY A 826 5.35 46.54 -3.00
CA GLY A 826 4.71 47.85 -2.99
C GLY A 826 3.36 47.83 -3.70
N ALA A 827 2.35 48.44 -3.08
CA ALA A 827 1.00 48.55 -3.65
C ALA A 827 1.03 49.13 -5.06
N GLY A 828 0.42 48.42 -6.02
CA GLY A 828 0.36 48.80 -7.43
C GLY A 828 1.65 48.58 -8.24
N ASN A 829 2.67 47.92 -7.68
CA ASN A 829 3.94 47.63 -8.36
C ASN A 829 4.07 46.17 -8.85
N TYR A 830 2.99 45.39 -8.79
CA TYR A 830 2.93 44.04 -9.31
C TYR A 830 1.56 43.77 -9.93
N GLN A 831 1.48 42.69 -10.70
CA GLN A 831 0.22 42.09 -11.14
C GLN A 831 0.30 40.58 -11.04
N ILE A 832 -0.82 39.92 -10.72
CA ILE A 832 -0.91 38.46 -10.76
C ILE A 832 -0.91 38.03 -12.24
N ALA A 833 0.14 37.32 -12.65
CA ALA A 833 0.29 36.79 -14.01
C ALA A 833 -0.47 35.47 -14.18
N THR A 834 -0.38 34.58 -13.19
CA THR A 834 -1.16 33.34 -13.10
C THR A 834 -1.84 33.30 -11.75
N PRO A 835 -3.19 33.15 -11.69
CA PRO A 835 -3.92 33.09 -10.43
C PRO A 835 -3.50 31.89 -9.58
N LEU A 836 -3.75 31.98 -8.28
CA LEU A 836 -3.46 30.91 -7.33
C LEU A 836 -4.17 29.61 -7.72
N SER A 837 -3.43 28.51 -7.82
CA SER A 837 -3.98 27.19 -8.15
C SER A 837 -3.36 26.08 -7.32
N LEU A 838 -4.16 25.07 -6.96
CA LEU A 838 -3.67 23.83 -6.35
C LEU A 838 -3.08 22.91 -7.43
N VAL A 839 -1.85 22.44 -7.22
CA VAL A 839 -1.08 21.69 -8.25
C VAL A 839 -0.71 20.27 -7.84
N SER A 840 -0.99 19.83 -6.61
CA SER A 840 -0.79 18.45 -6.14
C SER A 840 -2.11 17.82 -5.64
N PRO A 841 -2.27 16.48 -5.70
CA PRO A 841 -3.20 15.75 -4.84
C PRO A 841 -2.54 15.39 -3.48
N PRO A 842 -3.32 15.21 -2.40
CA PRO A 842 -4.78 15.31 -2.31
C PRO A 842 -5.28 16.77 -2.37
N ARG A 843 -6.61 16.96 -2.42
CA ARG A 843 -7.26 18.27 -2.65
C ARG A 843 -8.28 18.61 -1.56
N GLU A 844 -7.84 18.56 -0.31
CA GLU A 844 -8.63 18.87 0.87
C GLU A 844 -8.75 20.39 1.12
N LEU A 845 -7.76 21.20 0.70
CA LEU A 845 -7.83 22.66 0.73
C LEU A 845 -8.22 23.24 -0.65
N VAL A 846 -8.83 24.43 -0.63
CA VAL A 846 -9.36 25.10 -1.83
C VAL A 846 -8.76 26.50 -1.95
N ALA A 847 -8.23 26.84 -3.13
CA ALA A 847 -7.70 28.18 -3.40
C ALA A 847 -8.81 29.23 -3.41
N ASN A 848 -8.56 30.40 -2.82
CA ASN A 848 -9.49 31.54 -2.83
C ASN A 848 -9.43 32.26 -4.19
N PRO A 849 -10.48 32.20 -5.02
CA PRO A 849 -10.47 32.84 -6.33
C PRO A 849 -10.48 34.38 -6.26
N SER A 850 -10.78 34.96 -5.09
CA SER A 850 -10.76 36.41 -4.86
C SER A 850 -9.40 36.92 -4.37
N PHE A 851 -8.42 36.04 -4.15
CA PHE A 851 -7.07 36.46 -3.74
C PHE A 851 -6.45 37.37 -4.80
N ASN A 852 -6.01 38.56 -4.37
CA ASN A 852 -5.37 39.53 -5.25
C ASN A 852 -4.02 40.04 -4.70
N GLY A 853 -3.64 39.63 -3.49
CA GLY A 853 -2.43 40.09 -2.79
C GLY A 853 -2.46 41.55 -2.31
N SER A 854 -3.50 42.33 -2.65
CA SER A 854 -3.70 43.75 -2.32
C SER A 854 -5.06 43.97 -1.66
N GLY A 855 -5.07 43.99 -0.32
CA GLY A 855 -6.29 44.09 0.48
C GLY A 855 -7.13 42.81 0.56
N LEU A 856 -6.99 41.87 -0.39
CA LEU A 856 -7.47 40.49 -0.30
C LEU A 856 -6.27 39.52 -0.29
N SER A 857 -5.66 39.37 0.87
CA SER A 857 -4.43 38.60 1.10
C SER A 857 -4.66 37.14 1.51
N GLN A 858 -5.90 36.72 1.76
CA GLN A 858 -6.22 35.34 2.12
C GLN A 858 -6.15 34.44 0.88
N MET A 859 -5.25 33.47 0.89
CA MET A 859 -5.00 32.55 -0.22
C MET A 859 -5.97 31.38 -0.26
N LEU A 860 -6.54 30.96 0.87
CA LEU A 860 -7.41 29.79 0.95
C LEU A 860 -8.89 30.18 1.13
N ALA A 861 -9.80 29.41 0.55
CA ALA A 861 -11.23 29.61 0.75
C ALA A 861 -11.63 29.25 2.21
N PRO A 862 -12.63 29.92 2.80
CA PRO A 862 -13.08 29.61 4.17
C PRO A 862 -13.53 28.15 4.33
N GLY A 863 -13.36 27.57 5.52
CA GLY A 863 -13.79 26.19 5.82
C GLY A 863 -12.82 25.09 5.38
N GLY A 864 -11.60 25.43 4.95
CA GLY A 864 -10.58 24.45 4.57
C GLY A 864 -10.25 23.49 5.72
N ARG A 865 -10.11 22.19 5.41
CA ARG A 865 -9.73 21.14 6.36
C ARG A 865 -8.57 20.36 5.78
N ILE A 866 -7.61 19.98 6.62
CA ILE A 866 -6.47 19.15 6.23
C ILE A 866 -6.26 18.02 7.26
N GLY A 867 -6.25 16.78 6.78
CA GLY A 867 -6.06 15.57 7.58
C GLY A 867 -4.61 15.41 8.06
N PRO A 868 -4.36 14.60 9.11
CA PRO A 868 -2.99 14.30 9.59
C PRO A 868 -2.09 13.76 8.48
N GLY A 869 -0.87 14.29 8.35
CA GLY A 869 0.13 13.86 7.35
C GLY A 869 -0.23 14.20 5.90
N VAL A 870 -1.27 15.00 5.66
CA VAL A 870 -1.63 15.46 4.32
C VAL A 870 -0.76 16.66 3.95
N ALA A 871 -0.09 16.58 2.80
CA ALA A 871 0.69 17.66 2.21
C ALA A 871 0.09 18.12 0.87
N GLU A 872 -0.02 19.44 0.69
CA GLU A 872 -0.57 20.08 -0.50
C GLU A 872 0.35 21.18 -1.03
N GLN A 873 0.25 21.45 -2.34
CA GLN A 873 1.04 22.47 -3.02
C GLN A 873 0.15 23.43 -3.81
N PHE A 874 0.33 24.73 -3.54
CA PHE A 874 -0.27 25.82 -4.30
C PHE A 874 0.77 26.56 -5.12
N ARG A 875 0.38 27.09 -6.27
CA ARG A 875 1.24 27.89 -7.13
C ARG A 875 0.59 29.22 -7.48
N LEU A 876 1.36 30.29 -7.38
CA LEU A 876 1.01 31.66 -7.79
C LEU A 876 2.12 32.21 -8.68
N VAL A 877 1.79 32.95 -9.74
CA VAL A 877 2.81 33.66 -10.53
C VAL A 877 2.51 35.15 -10.51
N VAL A 878 3.49 35.95 -10.09
CA VAL A 878 3.41 37.40 -9.97
C VAL A 878 4.40 38.04 -10.93
N GLN A 879 3.99 39.12 -11.60
CA GLN A 879 4.89 39.95 -12.39
C GLN A 879 5.17 41.27 -11.65
N VAL A 880 6.43 41.55 -11.36
CA VAL A 880 6.87 42.84 -10.80
C VAL A 880 6.98 43.87 -11.93
N LEU A 881 6.33 45.02 -11.77
CA LEU A 881 6.25 46.06 -12.80
C LEU A 881 7.52 46.91 -12.85
N THR A 882 7.95 47.43 -11.71
CA THR A 882 9.17 48.25 -11.59
C THR A 882 10.01 47.73 -10.43
N PRO A 883 11.20 47.16 -10.69
CA PRO A 883 12.13 46.81 -9.63
C PRO A 883 12.42 48.04 -8.76
N ALA A 884 12.02 47.98 -7.50
CA ALA A 884 12.24 49.02 -6.52
C ALA A 884 13.39 48.61 -5.59
N ASP A 885 14.03 49.59 -4.98
CA ASP A 885 14.93 49.35 -3.86
C ASP A 885 14.15 49.67 -2.58
N LEU A 886 13.78 48.61 -1.85
CA LEU A 886 13.08 48.71 -0.56
C LEU A 886 14.04 48.61 0.63
N GLY A 887 15.34 48.86 0.40
CA GLY A 887 16.38 48.83 1.44
C GLY A 887 17.20 47.54 1.47
N LEU A 888 16.89 46.57 0.60
CA LEU A 888 17.65 45.32 0.40
C LEU A 888 18.53 45.34 -0.85
N GLY A 889 18.49 46.44 -1.62
CA GLY A 889 19.10 46.57 -2.94
C GLY A 889 18.08 46.54 -4.06
N LEU A 890 18.41 47.16 -5.19
CA LEU A 890 17.50 47.29 -6.34
C LEU A 890 17.06 45.92 -6.86
N GLY A 891 15.74 45.66 -6.80
CA GLY A 891 15.16 44.40 -7.28
C GLY A 891 15.38 43.20 -6.35
N VAL A 892 15.78 43.43 -5.10
CA VAL A 892 15.89 42.42 -4.06
C VAL A 892 14.66 42.54 -3.15
N TYR A 893 13.91 41.44 -3.02
CA TYR A 893 12.71 41.34 -2.20
C TYR A 893 12.85 40.18 -1.24
N SER A 894 12.26 40.31 -0.06
CA SER A 894 12.07 39.24 0.92
C SER A 894 10.57 39.05 1.08
N ASN A 895 10.14 37.79 1.18
CA ASN A 895 8.73 37.45 1.27
C ASN A 895 8.56 36.17 2.09
N GLN A 896 7.78 36.27 3.15
CA GLN A 896 7.41 35.20 4.05
C GLN A 896 5.89 35.19 4.18
N VAL A 897 5.28 34.00 4.21
CA VAL A 897 3.83 33.85 4.46
C VAL A 897 3.57 33.24 5.81
N ALA A 898 2.38 33.51 6.34
CA ALA A 898 1.91 32.92 7.57
C ALA A 898 0.75 31.98 7.30
N ILE A 899 0.80 30.79 7.89
CA ILE A 899 -0.31 29.86 7.94
C ILE A 899 -0.82 29.71 9.38
N SER A 900 -2.12 29.44 9.55
CA SER A 900 -2.73 29.20 10.85
C SER A 900 -4.00 28.36 10.72
N SER A 901 -4.43 27.76 11.83
CA SER A 901 -5.70 27.04 11.94
C SER A 901 -6.45 27.46 13.20
N VAL A 902 -7.74 27.12 13.29
CA VAL A 902 -8.56 27.46 14.48
C VAL A 902 -8.17 26.65 15.72
N GLU A 903 -7.58 25.46 15.52
CA GLU A 903 -7.06 24.61 16.59
C GLU A 903 -5.83 25.20 17.28
N GLY A 904 -5.28 26.30 16.74
CA GLY A 904 -4.21 27.07 17.36
C GLY A 904 -2.82 27.03 16.68
N PRO A 905 -2.39 25.96 15.97
CA PRO A 905 -1.07 25.99 15.37
C PRO A 905 -1.01 27.02 14.24
N SER A 906 0.15 27.67 14.15
CA SER A 906 0.51 28.65 13.15
C SER A 906 1.98 28.52 12.84
N ASP A 907 2.35 28.94 11.63
CA ASP A 907 3.70 28.78 11.14
C ASP A 907 4.04 29.87 10.11
N LEU A 908 5.33 30.17 9.96
CA LEU A 908 5.86 31.07 8.93
C LEU A 908 6.61 30.25 7.90
N SER A 909 6.63 30.73 6.65
CA SER A 909 7.16 29.88 5.59
C SER A 909 8.66 29.68 5.62
N ASP A 910 9.08 28.42 5.60
CA ASP A 910 10.44 27.99 5.29
C ASP A 910 10.87 28.33 3.85
N PRO A 911 12.17 28.47 3.57
CA PRO A 911 12.67 28.62 2.22
C PRO A 911 12.69 27.28 1.48
N GLY A 912 12.05 27.24 0.30
CA GLY A 912 12.08 26.07 -0.57
C GLY A 912 10.81 25.23 -0.46
N SER A 913 10.97 23.90 -0.44
CA SER A 913 9.84 22.95 -0.51
C SER A 913 9.62 22.12 0.74
N ASP A 914 10.56 22.20 1.68
CA ASP A 914 10.52 21.44 2.93
C ASP A 914 9.89 22.31 4.01
N ARG A 915 8.84 21.80 4.65
CA ARG A 915 7.94 22.51 5.59
C ARG A 915 8.30 22.22 7.05
N ASP A 916 9.32 21.37 7.21
CA ASP A 916 9.91 20.96 8.48
C ASP A 916 11.35 20.49 8.16
N PRO A 917 12.27 21.42 7.84
CA PRO A 917 13.61 21.08 7.37
C PRO A 917 14.43 20.22 8.34
N ASN A 918 14.09 20.21 9.62
CA ASN A 918 14.75 19.41 10.65
C ASN A 918 14.04 18.06 10.93
N GLY A 919 12.82 17.87 10.42
CA GLY A 919 12.03 16.64 10.51
C GLY A 919 11.48 16.34 11.92
N ASN A 920 11.26 17.35 12.76
CA ASN A 920 10.80 17.19 14.15
C ASN A 920 9.29 17.42 14.33
N ASN A 921 8.55 17.62 13.25
CA ASN A 921 7.13 17.93 13.16
C ASN A 921 6.74 19.23 13.91
N PHE A 922 7.65 20.21 13.98
CA PHE A 922 7.43 21.52 14.57
C PHE A 922 7.96 22.62 13.65
N ALA A 923 7.10 23.17 12.80
CA ALA A 923 7.52 24.11 11.77
C ALA A 923 7.98 25.50 12.28
N GLY A 924 7.61 25.90 13.50
CA GLY A 924 7.96 27.22 14.05
C GLY A 924 9.28 27.30 14.81
N ASP A 925 10.27 26.46 14.50
CA ASP A 925 11.53 26.41 15.23
C ASP A 925 12.49 27.57 14.85
N ALA A 926 13.35 27.95 15.80
CA ALA A 926 14.28 29.05 15.61
C ALA A 926 15.33 28.73 14.53
N GLY A 927 15.16 29.31 13.34
CA GLY A 927 16.03 29.12 12.17
C GLY A 927 15.34 28.46 10.98
N GLU A 928 14.05 28.17 11.09
CA GLU A 928 13.18 27.60 10.03
C GLU A 928 12.35 28.73 9.37
N ASP A 929 11.78 29.61 10.20
CA ASP A 929 11.08 30.83 9.77
C ASP A 929 12.00 31.95 9.17
N ASP A 930 12.49 31.83 7.92
CA ASP A 930 13.38 32.82 7.28
C ASP A 930 12.82 33.68 6.12
#